data_AF-R5EJC0-F1
#
_entry.id   AF-R5EJC0-F1
#
_cell.length_a   1.000
_cell.length_b   1.000
_cell.length_c   1.000
_cell.angle_alpha   90.00
_cell.angle_beta   90.00
_cell.angle_gamma   90.00
#
_symmetry.space_group_name_H-M   'P 1'
#
loop_
_entity.id
_entity.type
_entity.pdbx_description
1 polymer ?
#
loop_
_entity_poly.entity_id
_entity_poly.type
_entity_poly.pdbx_seq_one_letter_code
_entity_poly.pdbx_strand_id
1 'polypeptide(L)'
;MMRSLSYLFVLTALTYSTNSNAAMWAAGDLTYANGETEVSAFVNSPGDTQLQAVLCSKNSQNNYRFTLLLPKKLDSDSVIKVNVKTDELNVEEYGEVSGNSLDLQIDENLLLAIPDSTKLALVFDKEDAEYLGIPATIDVSMSGADMTLRNVASECTALCIGNDFKCNFPLLSSLLWPQDRYEKSYIDNIDDLCTAQLRPNLYKFNYTDSCKLALDRFYKKDGIGPLSYIYKLFNDKNSVFSKYNESWNKVISLSSASALNLPIKADGREWYLALYSLVGKRHIKEFPGSFYTIKSLHGDPTTVVYDTDNRYEMELLKYSSVLYRRVKGSVSAVNAVEQSLKLWSDFYRQLSGALPNIQQAQAIRPIIYRTMLMRIWNLAGKPQGIRLLPENAFKQGTGGKTVTGETLESQCSFFEGANGEQFYFASDSCINGIEDYMRISPLNTDKYSKVVSKWDAFSNAWSHSQFYNDSIDDAVGEHPRANLGLVILSMFKLYGFGDYFLLRECISSRDMDICGYEAHKAYYTYSKEYKYRLESITNVSDEDGKNLNDLNELWLDYYHALDDYLDELVDKGYLPQWRASFVKGLACIIQTTALLNFPYDRAELPDVSLKNDTNMDGDVIDEKGNKMTIEQDKYQDYQEDDDYDPDADVDDDIIVPY
;
A
#
# COMPACT_ATOMS: atom_id res chain seq x y z
N MET A 1 11.12 48.62 13.45
CA MET A 1 10.59 50.00 13.53
C MET A 1 9.64 50.23 12.37
N MET A 2 8.42 50.67 12.69
CA MET A 2 7.29 51.10 11.83
C MET A 2 6.68 50.09 10.83
N ARG A 3 5.75 49.30 11.39
CA ARG A 3 4.52 48.82 10.75
C ARG A 3 3.73 50.01 10.18
N SER A 4 3.20 49.89 8.96
CA SER A 4 2.01 50.62 8.53
C SER A 4 0.92 49.60 8.21
N LEU A 5 0.01 49.43 9.16
CA LEU A 5 -1.28 48.78 8.95
C LEU A 5 -2.10 49.63 7.98
N SER A 6 -2.58 49.03 6.90
CA SER A 6 -3.73 49.54 6.16
C SER A 6 -4.89 48.60 6.41
N TYR A 7 -5.63 48.88 7.48
CA TYR A 7 -6.98 48.36 7.68
C TYR A 7 -7.87 48.98 6.61
N LEU A 8 -8.41 48.15 5.71
CA LEU A 8 -9.62 48.51 4.97
C LEU A 8 -10.77 47.71 5.58
N PHE A 9 -11.51 48.37 6.47
CA PHE A 9 -12.81 47.92 6.95
C PHE A 9 -13.77 47.87 5.75
N VAL A 10 -14.37 46.71 5.49
CA VAL A 10 -15.57 46.60 4.64
C VAL A 10 -16.71 46.17 5.55
N LEU A 11 -17.52 47.14 5.99
CA LEU A 11 -18.84 46.88 6.57
C LEU A 11 -19.88 47.73 5.85
N THR A 12 -20.64 47.04 5.00
CA THR A 12 -22.04 47.25 4.58
C THR A 12 -22.54 48.68 4.29
N ALA A 13 -22.87 48.93 3.02
CA ALA A 13 -24.00 49.78 2.65
C ALA A 13 -24.82 49.11 1.54
N LEU A 14 -26.03 48.71 1.92
CA LEU A 14 -27.17 48.52 1.03
C LEU A 14 -27.29 49.70 0.07
N THR A 15 -27.02 49.48 -1.21
CA THR A 15 -27.64 50.23 -2.28
C THR A 15 -28.21 49.24 -3.27
N TYR A 16 -29.55 49.18 -3.31
CA TYR A 16 -30.31 48.64 -4.43
C TYR A 16 -29.82 49.33 -5.71
N SER A 17 -28.93 48.66 -6.45
CA SER A 17 -28.77 48.90 -7.88
C SER A 17 -29.30 47.68 -8.58
N THR A 18 -30.52 47.79 -9.11
CA THR A 18 -31.01 46.94 -10.20
C THR A 18 -30.16 47.24 -11.44
N ASN A 19 -28.95 46.70 -11.46
CA ASN A 19 -28.18 46.52 -12.67
C ASN A 19 -28.19 45.03 -12.95
N SER A 20 -28.75 44.67 -14.10
CA SER A 20 -28.63 43.34 -14.71
C SER A 20 -27.18 43.09 -15.12
N ASN A 21 -26.26 43.09 -14.15
CA ASN A 21 -24.95 42.48 -14.33
C ASN A 21 -25.22 40.98 -14.34
N ALA A 22 -24.93 40.32 -15.46
CA ALA A 22 -24.95 38.87 -15.53
C ALA A 22 -24.15 38.33 -14.33
N ALA A 23 -24.77 37.50 -13.50
CA ALA A 23 -24.08 36.91 -12.35
C ALA A 23 -22.84 36.18 -12.86
N MET A 24 -21.67 36.53 -12.33
CA MET A 24 -20.38 35.95 -12.72
C MET A 24 -19.77 35.30 -11.48
N TRP A 25 -19.05 34.20 -11.69
CA TRP A 25 -18.36 33.52 -10.61
C TRP A 25 -17.24 34.40 -10.02
N ALA A 26 -17.17 34.46 -8.71
CA ALA A 26 -16.13 35.14 -7.94
C ALA A 26 -15.42 34.15 -7.01
N ALA A 27 -14.18 34.46 -6.62
CA ALA A 27 -13.41 33.69 -5.64
C ALA A 27 -13.44 34.40 -4.29
N GLY A 28 -13.41 33.64 -3.19
CA GLY A 28 -13.29 34.22 -1.86
C GLY A 28 -12.97 33.18 -0.79
N ASP A 29 -12.53 33.72 0.35
CA ASP A 29 -12.28 32.99 1.57
C ASP A 29 -13.35 33.32 2.63
N LEU A 30 -13.79 32.31 3.35
CA LEU A 30 -14.79 32.43 4.42
C LEU A 30 -14.18 31.85 5.68
N THR A 31 -14.05 32.67 6.72
CA THR A 31 -13.68 32.21 8.07
C THR A 31 -14.88 32.31 8.99
N TYR A 32 -15.30 31.16 9.52
CA TYR A 32 -16.43 31.02 10.42
C TYR A 32 -16.02 31.32 11.86
N ALA A 33 -17.01 31.65 12.70
CA ALA A 33 -16.76 32.00 14.11
C ALA A 33 -16.20 30.83 14.95
N ASN A 34 -16.38 29.60 14.49
CA ASN A 34 -15.81 28.39 15.09
C ASN A 34 -14.34 28.13 14.69
N GLY A 35 -13.74 29.00 13.87
CA GLY A 35 -12.35 28.89 13.40
C GLY A 35 -12.16 28.00 12.16
N GLU A 36 -13.24 27.56 11.52
CA GLU A 36 -13.18 26.92 10.20
C GLU A 36 -12.92 27.98 9.12
N THR A 37 -12.08 27.65 8.14
CA THR A 37 -11.81 28.51 6.99
C THR A 37 -12.00 27.73 5.71
N GLU A 38 -12.67 28.31 4.73
CA GLU A 38 -12.97 27.68 3.44
C GLU A 38 -12.60 28.62 2.30
N VAL A 39 -12.05 28.07 1.22
CA VAL A 39 -11.80 28.82 -0.02
C VAL A 39 -12.72 28.27 -1.09
N SER A 40 -13.51 29.16 -1.68
CA SER A 40 -14.57 28.79 -2.59
C SER A 40 -14.68 29.70 -3.82
N ALA A 41 -15.22 29.12 -4.89
CA ALA A 41 -15.76 29.88 -6.01
C ALA A 41 -17.27 30.02 -5.79
N PHE A 42 -17.85 31.21 -5.93
CA PHE A 42 -19.27 31.44 -5.68
C PHE A 42 -19.93 32.27 -6.76
N VAL A 43 -21.23 32.08 -6.93
CA VAL A 43 -22.06 32.81 -7.89
C VAL A 43 -23.46 33.03 -7.33
N ASN A 44 -23.97 34.25 -7.47
CA ASN A 44 -25.35 34.53 -7.11
C ASN A 44 -26.29 33.94 -8.16
N SER A 45 -27.35 33.28 -7.71
CA SER A 45 -28.33 32.61 -8.55
C SER A 45 -29.75 33.18 -8.29
N PRO A 46 -30.72 32.91 -9.19
CA PRO A 46 -32.08 33.41 -9.03
C PRO A 46 -32.72 33.02 -7.67
N GLY A 47 -33.63 33.86 -7.18
CA GLY A 47 -34.34 33.62 -5.92
C GLY A 47 -33.53 33.98 -4.66
N ASP A 48 -32.64 34.98 -4.75
CA ASP A 48 -31.77 35.43 -3.66
C ASP A 48 -30.92 34.30 -3.05
N THR A 49 -30.49 33.37 -3.90
CA THR A 49 -29.61 32.26 -3.54
C THR A 49 -28.18 32.52 -4.00
N GLN A 50 -27.22 31.82 -3.40
CA GLN A 50 -25.82 31.82 -3.86
C GLN A 50 -25.28 30.39 -3.81
N LEU A 51 -24.75 29.91 -4.93
CA LEU A 51 -24.02 28.65 -4.97
C LEU A 51 -22.55 28.91 -4.66
N GLN A 52 -21.98 28.11 -3.76
CA GLN A 52 -20.56 28.11 -3.41
C GLN A 52 -19.97 26.74 -3.71
N ALA A 53 -18.82 26.72 -4.36
CA ALA A 53 -17.99 25.56 -4.64
C ALA A 53 -16.74 25.62 -3.79
N VAL A 54 -16.75 24.92 -2.66
CA VAL A 54 -15.62 24.83 -1.74
C VAL A 54 -14.63 23.81 -2.30
N LEU A 55 -13.37 24.19 -2.48
CA LEU A 55 -12.33 23.30 -3.04
C LEU A 55 -11.21 22.97 -2.05
N CYS A 56 -11.11 23.71 -0.94
CA CYS A 56 -10.26 23.38 0.19
C CYS A 56 -10.78 24.04 1.47
N SER A 57 -10.45 23.43 2.60
CA SER A 57 -10.88 23.90 3.90
C SER A 57 -9.80 23.70 4.96
N LYS A 58 -9.92 24.43 6.07
CA LYS A 58 -9.11 24.28 7.27
C LYS A 58 -10.05 24.09 8.45
N ASN A 59 -9.74 23.11 9.30
CA ASN A 59 -10.54 22.70 10.46
C ASN A 59 -11.97 22.18 10.18
N SER A 60 -12.43 22.19 8.92
CA SER A 60 -13.70 21.58 8.51
C SER A 60 -13.58 20.04 8.36
N GLN A 61 -14.72 19.35 8.42
CA GLN A 61 -14.82 17.91 8.19
C GLN A 61 -14.71 17.56 6.69
N ASN A 62 -15.24 18.41 5.82
CA ASN A 62 -15.30 18.17 4.38
C ASN A 62 -14.20 18.95 3.64
N ASN A 63 -13.51 18.29 2.70
CA ASN A 63 -12.41 18.89 1.94
C ASN A 63 -12.90 19.70 0.73
N TYR A 64 -14.06 19.35 0.20
CA TYR A 64 -14.74 20.03 -0.91
C TYR A 64 -16.25 19.73 -0.83
N ARG A 65 -17.09 20.65 -1.30
CA ARG A 65 -18.56 20.50 -1.35
C ARG A 65 -19.20 21.61 -2.19
N PHE A 66 -20.49 21.44 -2.47
CA PHE A 66 -21.37 22.56 -2.82
C PHE A 66 -22.15 23.02 -1.61
N THR A 67 -22.26 24.34 -1.46
CA THR A 67 -23.12 24.97 -0.47
C THR A 67 -24.03 25.92 -1.21
N LEU A 68 -25.34 25.67 -1.15
CA LEU A 68 -26.34 26.60 -1.63
C LEU A 68 -26.83 27.43 -0.44
N LEU A 69 -26.50 28.72 -0.44
CA LEU A 69 -27.05 29.67 0.52
C LEU A 69 -28.50 29.97 0.16
N LEU A 70 -29.37 29.76 1.15
CA LEU A 70 -30.81 29.91 1.06
C LEU A 70 -31.23 31.34 1.43
N PRO A 71 -32.34 31.86 0.87
CA PRO A 71 -32.81 33.22 1.15
C PRO A 71 -33.35 33.40 2.58
N LYS A 72 -33.66 32.29 3.26
CA LYS A 72 -34.19 32.28 4.62
C LYS A 72 -33.47 31.24 5.46
N LYS A 73 -33.32 31.54 6.74
CA LYS A 73 -32.89 30.56 7.74
C LYS A 73 -34.05 29.62 8.06
N LEU A 74 -33.77 28.32 8.10
CA LEU A 74 -34.66 27.27 8.53
C LEU A 74 -34.26 26.82 9.95
N ASP A 75 -35.27 26.53 10.77
CA ASP A 75 -35.08 26.18 12.19
C ASP A 75 -34.89 24.67 12.43
N SER A 76 -35.11 23.85 11.40
CA SER A 76 -35.02 22.40 11.47
C SER A 76 -34.04 21.86 10.43
N ASP A 77 -33.13 20.98 10.86
CA ASP A 77 -32.26 20.25 9.95
C ASP A 77 -33.07 19.22 9.15
N SER A 78 -32.79 19.12 7.85
CA SER A 78 -33.50 18.22 6.94
C SER A 78 -32.59 17.78 5.80
N VAL A 79 -32.91 16.64 5.18
CA VAL A 79 -32.20 16.14 4.00
C VAL A 79 -33.09 16.35 2.78
N ILE A 80 -32.57 17.07 1.79
CA ILE A 80 -33.27 17.42 0.56
C ILE A 80 -32.59 16.74 -0.62
N LYS A 81 -33.40 16.19 -1.52
CA LYS A 81 -32.92 15.60 -2.76
C LYS A 81 -32.76 16.69 -3.82
N VAL A 82 -31.61 16.71 -4.49
CA VAL A 82 -31.30 17.69 -5.54
C VAL A 82 -30.74 16.96 -6.75
N ASN A 83 -31.31 17.24 -7.92
CA ASN A 83 -30.77 16.74 -9.16
C ASN A 83 -29.91 17.82 -9.83
N VAL A 84 -28.61 17.57 -9.93
CA VAL A 84 -27.62 18.49 -10.52
C VAL A 84 -27.40 18.12 -12.00
N LYS A 85 -27.66 19.09 -12.87
CA LYS A 85 -27.57 18.93 -14.33
C LYS A 85 -26.48 19.80 -14.92
N THR A 86 -25.57 19.20 -15.67
CA THR A 86 -24.62 19.87 -16.56
C THR A 86 -24.92 19.48 -18.01
N ASP A 87 -24.10 19.94 -18.98
CA ASP A 87 -24.25 19.50 -20.37
C ASP A 87 -24.04 17.98 -20.55
N GLU A 88 -23.23 17.35 -19.69
CA GLU A 88 -22.81 15.96 -19.82
C GLU A 88 -23.39 15.04 -18.73
N LEU A 89 -23.78 15.60 -17.57
CA LEU A 89 -24.16 14.83 -16.39
C LEU A 89 -25.54 15.25 -15.86
N ASN A 90 -26.24 14.28 -15.28
CA ASN A 90 -27.54 14.45 -14.62
C ASN A 90 -27.53 13.51 -13.41
N VAL A 91 -27.12 14.03 -12.27
CA VAL A 91 -26.79 13.25 -11.06
C VAL A 91 -27.73 13.63 -9.93
N GLU A 92 -28.21 12.62 -9.23
CA GLU A 92 -29.01 12.77 -8.02
C GLU A 92 -28.09 12.85 -6.80
N GLU A 93 -28.14 13.97 -6.10
CA GLU A 93 -27.38 14.24 -4.87
C GLU A 93 -28.34 14.52 -3.71
N TYR A 94 -27.84 14.36 -2.49
CA TYR A 94 -28.57 14.70 -1.27
C TYR A 94 -27.84 15.83 -0.55
N GLY A 95 -28.60 16.83 -0.12
CA GLY A 95 -28.07 17.96 0.63
C GLY A 95 -28.65 18.01 2.04
N GLU A 96 -27.81 18.34 3.00
CA GLU A 96 -28.21 18.59 4.38
C GLU A 96 -28.46 20.08 4.58
N VAL A 97 -29.66 20.42 5.04
CA VAL A 97 -30.04 21.78 5.41
C VAL A 97 -29.59 22.01 6.84
N SER A 98 -28.83 23.06 7.07
CA SER A 98 -28.60 23.60 8.42
C SER A 98 -28.65 25.12 8.41
N GLY A 99 -29.58 25.69 9.17
CA GLY A 99 -29.79 27.13 9.19
C GLY A 99 -30.15 27.69 7.80
N ASN A 100 -29.25 28.49 7.21
CA ASN A 100 -29.45 29.11 5.89
C ASN A 100 -28.57 28.51 4.79
N SER A 101 -27.99 27.33 5.00
CA SER A 101 -27.17 26.62 4.02
C SER A 101 -27.76 25.25 3.73
N LEU A 102 -27.71 24.86 2.46
CA LEU A 102 -27.90 23.48 1.99
C LEU A 102 -26.54 22.98 1.49
N ASP A 103 -25.93 22.07 2.24
CA ASP A 103 -24.64 21.48 1.92
C ASP A 103 -24.84 20.18 1.12
N LEU A 104 -24.40 20.20 -0.12
CA LEU A 104 -24.45 19.10 -1.08
C LEU A 104 -23.08 18.42 -1.11
N GLN A 105 -23.04 17.15 -0.72
CA GLN A 105 -21.89 16.31 -1.00
C GLN A 105 -21.96 15.90 -2.47
N ILE A 106 -20.95 16.27 -3.25
CA ILE A 106 -20.93 16.09 -4.71
C ILE A 106 -19.81 15.14 -5.13
N ASP A 107 -20.05 14.37 -6.19
CA ASP A 107 -19.01 13.54 -6.81
C ASP A 107 -17.90 14.42 -7.44
N GLU A 108 -16.65 13.95 -7.40
CA GLU A 108 -15.50 14.62 -8.03
C GLU A 108 -15.74 14.83 -9.53
N ASN A 109 -16.32 13.85 -10.23
CA ASN A 109 -16.60 13.91 -11.65
C ASN A 109 -17.56 15.05 -11.99
N LEU A 110 -18.52 15.35 -11.11
CA LEU A 110 -19.44 16.47 -11.28
C LEU A 110 -18.68 17.80 -11.22
N LEU A 111 -17.80 17.99 -10.23
CA LEU A 111 -16.95 19.18 -10.13
C LEU A 111 -16.02 19.35 -11.34
N LEU A 112 -15.48 18.24 -11.85
CA LEU A 112 -14.58 18.25 -13.01
C LEU A 112 -15.29 18.61 -14.32
N ALA A 113 -16.57 18.31 -14.45
CA ALA A 113 -17.34 18.62 -15.65
C ALA A 113 -17.74 20.12 -15.74
N ILE A 114 -17.76 20.83 -14.61
CA ILE A 114 -18.32 22.19 -14.54
C ILE A 114 -17.50 23.25 -15.27
N PRO A 115 -16.15 23.30 -15.17
CA PRO A 115 -15.36 24.29 -15.90
C PRO A 115 -15.62 24.29 -17.41
N ASP A 116 -15.86 23.12 -18.00
CA ASP A 116 -16.08 22.96 -19.44
C ASP A 116 -17.58 22.99 -19.84
N SER A 117 -18.50 23.02 -18.85
CA SER A 117 -19.94 23.03 -19.10
C SER A 117 -20.47 24.44 -19.38
N THR A 118 -21.34 24.55 -20.37
CA THR A 118 -22.07 25.80 -20.67
C THR A 118 -23.34 25.96 -19.83
N LYS A 119 -23.76 24.90 -19.14
CA LYS A 119 -24.96 24.88 -18.29
C LYS A 119 -24.69 24.22 -16.94
N LEU A 120 -25.32 24.76 -15.91
CA LEU A 120 -25.44 24.13 -14.60
C LEU A 120 -26.82 24.46 -14.04
N ALA A 121 -27.59 23.45 -13.65
CA ALA A 121 -28.90 23.64 -13.04
C ALA A 121 -29.09 22.72 -11.84
N LEU A 122 -29.67 23.27 -10.77
CA LEU A 122 -30.10 22.51 -9.59
C LEU A 122 -31.62 22.34 -9.66
N VAL A 123 -32.09 21.11 -9.72
CA VAL A 123 -33.51 20.77 -9.85
C VAL A 123 -33.99 20.10 -8.56
N PHE A 124 -35.03 20.67 -7.97
CA PHE A 124 -35.63 20.25 -6.72
C PHE A 124 -37.03 19.69 -6.97
N ASP A 125 -37.46 18.76 -6.12
CA ASP A 125 -38.86 18.40 -6.08
C ASP A 125 -39.69 19.61 -5.61
N LYS A 126 -40.91 19.72 -6.12
CA LYS A 126 -41.73 20.92 -5.94
C LYS A 126 -42.02 21.22 -4.46
N GLU A 127 -42.29 20.17 -3.68
CA GLU A 127 -42.58 20.29 -2.24
C GLU A 127 -41.34 20.78 -1.47
N ASP A 128 -40.16 20.24 -1.79
CA ASP A 128 -38.89 20.65 -1.21
C ASP A 128 -38.54 22.10 -1.59
N ALA A 129 -38.73 22.49 -2.85
CA ALA A 129 -38.50 23.86 -3.30
C ALA A 129 -39.41 24.87 -2.58
N GLU A 130 -40.69 24.52 -2.39
CA GLU A 130 -41.64 25.32 -1.62
C GLU A 130 -41.24 25.43 -0.15
N TYR A 131 -40.79 24.33 0.47
CA TYR A 131 -40.28 24.31 1.84
C TYR A 131 -39.04 25.20 2.02
N LEU A 132 -38.09 25.13 1.08
CA LEU A 132 -36.87 25.94 1.07
C LEU A 132 -37.10 27.41 0.66
N GLY A 133 -38.26 27.71 0.07
CA GLY A 133 -38.60 29.05 -0.42
C GLY A 133 -37.82 29.48 -1.66
N ILE A 134 -37.43 28.52 -2.50
CA ILE A 134 -36.64 28.71 -3.73
C ILE A 134 -37.41 28.21 -4.96
N PRO A 135 -37.04 28.58 -6.20
CA PRO A 135 -37.65 27.96 -7.38
C PRO A 135 -37.26 26.48 -7.51
N ALA A 136 -38.15 25.65 -8.04
CA ALA A 136 -37.90 24.22 -8.28
C ALA A 136 -36.77 23.94 -9.29
N THR A 137 -36.33 24.95 -10.03
CA THR A 137 -35.13 24.88 -10.85
C THR A 137 -34.35 26.18 -10.70
N ILE A 138 -33.08 26.05 -10.33
CA ILE A 138 -32.12 27.15 -10.25
C ILE A 138 -31.13 26.96 -11.39
N ASP A 139 -31.23 27.82 -12.41
CA ASP A 139 -30.23 27.91 -13.47
C ASP A 139 -29.05 28.76 -12.98
N VAL A 140 -27.87 28.15 -12.90
CA VAL A 140 -26.64 28.79 -12.46
C VAL A 140 -25.92 29.38 -13.67
N SER A 141 -25.54 30.65 -13.58
CA SER A 141 -24.76 31.31 -14.63
C SER A 141 -23.37 30.68 -14.72
N MET A 142 -22.97 30.21 -15.91
CA MET A 142 -21.64 29.66 -16.16
C MET A 142 -20.61 30.72 -16.60
N SER A 143 -20.99 32.00 -16.59
CA SER A 143 -20.09 33.09 -16.97
C SER A 143 -18.89 33.18 -16.02
N GLY A 144 -17.68 32.99 -16.54
CA GLY A 144 -16.44 33.05 -15.78
C GLY A 144 -16.17 31.85 -14.87
N ALA A 145 -17.00 30.79 -14.91
CA ALA A 145 -16.88 29.62 -14.03
C ALA A 145 -15.50 28.94 -14.14
N ASP A 146 -15.06 28.64 -15.37
CA ASP A 146 -13.77 28.02 -15.67
C ASP A 146 -12.60 28.76 -15.01
N MET A 147 -12.46 30.05 -15.35
CA MET A 147 -11.37 30.89 -14.85
C MET A 147 -11.39 30.98 -13.31
N THR A 148 -12.56 31.19 -12.71
CA THR A 148 -12.68 31.33 -11.25
C THR A 148 -12.40 30.02 -10.53
N LEU A 149 -12.94 28.90 -10.99
CA LEU A 149 -12.69 27.58 -10.40
C LEU A 149 -11.21 27.19 -10.50
N ARG A 150 -10.56 27.46 -11.64
CA ARG A 150 -9.11 27.23 -11.79
C ARG A 150 -8.28 28.14 -10.89
N ASN A 151 -8.67 29.40 -10.73
CA ASN A 151 -7.99 30.32 -9.81
C ASN A 151 -8.09 29.84 -8.35
N VAL A 152 -9.30 29.45 -7.90
CA VAL A 152 -9.51 28.89 -6.56
C VAL A 152 -8.74 27.57 -6.41
N ALA A 153 -8.74 26.70 -7.42
CA ALA A 153 -7.99 25.46 -7.37
C ALA A 153 -6.47 25.70 -7.25
N SER A 154 -5.95 26.74 -7.92
CA SER A 154 -4.55 27.15 -7.82
C SER A 154 -4.21 27.69 -6.44
N GLU A 155 -5.07 28.54 -5.88
CA GLU A 155 -4.92 29.07 -4.53
C GLU A 155 -4.98 27.97 -3.48
N CYS A 156 -5.99 27.10 -3.55
CA CYS A 156 -6.10 25.92 -2.73
C CYS A 156 -4.83 25.08 -2.84
N THR A 157 -4.33 24.80 -4.04
CA THR A 157 -3.08 24.04 -4.22
C THR A 157 -1.91 24.63 -3.43
N ALA A 158 -1.74 25.96 -3.43
CA ALA A 158 -0.71 26.62 -2.63
C ALA A 158 -0.97 26.49 -1.12
N LEU A 159 -2.22 26.65 -0.68
CA LEU A 159 -2.63 26.54 0.72
C LEU A 159 -2.48 25.12 1.27
N CYS A 160 -2.85 24.08 0.53
CA CYS A 160 -2.68 22.68 0.95
C CYS A 160 -1.20 22.31 1.08
N ILE A 161 -0.34 22.90 0.25
CA ILE A 161 1.09 22.60 0.25
C ILE A 161 1.80 23.23 1.44
N GLY A 162 1.38 24.44 1.87
CA GLY A 162 2.13 25.26 2.82
C GLY A 162 1.41 25.71 4.11
N ASN A 163 0.09 25.54 4.25
CA ASN A 163 -0.70 26.17 5.33
C ASN A 163 -1.71 25.24 6.02
N ASP A 164 -1.52 23.92 5.93
CA ASP A 164 -2.33 22.87 6.57
C ASP A 164 -3.83 22.89 6.18
N PHE A 165 -4.15 23.35 4.97
CA PHE A 165 -5.48 23.16 4.40
C PHE A 165 -5.65 21.71 3.96
N LYS A 166 -6.85 21.15 4.23
CA LYS A 166 -7.29 19.85 3.75
C LYS A 166 -7.89 20.00 2.36
N CYS A 167 -7.48 19.11 1.47
CA CYS A 167 -7.82 19.21 0.05
C CYS A 167 -7.85 17.84 -0.61
N ASN A 168 -8.57 17.75 -1.72
CA ASN A 168 -8.51 16.59 -2.60
C ASN A 168 -7.49 16.83 -3.72
N PHE A 169 -6.30 16.23 -3.62
CA PHE A 169 -5.19 16.51 -4.55
C PHE A 169 -5.49 16.06 -6.00
N PRO A 170 -6.05 14.86 -6.25
CA PRO A 170 -6.51 14.48 -7.59
C PRO A 170 -7.49 15.47 -8.21
N LEU A 171 -8.48 15.94 -7.45
CA LEU A 171 -9.48 16.90 -7.91
C LEU A 171 -8.83 18.23 -8.31
N LEU A 172 -8.05 18.83 -7.42
CA LEU A 172 -7.38 20.11 -7.69
C LEU A 172 -6.41 20.01 -8.87
N SER A 173 -5.62 18.94 -8.95
CA SER A 173 -4.71 18.69 -10.07
C SER A 173 -5.45 18.53 -11.39
N SER A 174 -6.62 17.88 -11.36
CA SER A 174 -7.46 17.68 -12.55
C SER A 174 -8.08 18.99 -13.03
N LEU A 175 -8.59 19.83 -12.12
CA LEU A 175 -9.12 21.17 -12.45
C LEU A 175 -8.04 22.07 -13.08
N LEU A 176 -6.80 21.96 -12.58
CA LEU A 176 -5.67 22.73 -13.10
C LEU A 176 -5.03 22.11 -14.35
N TRP A 177 -5.37 20.86 -14.69
CA TRP A 177 -4.77 20.18 -15.83
C TRP A 177 -5.14 20.90 -17.13
N PRO A 178 -4.21 21.06 -18.09
CA PRO A 178 -4.51 21.68 -19.37
C PRO A 178 -5.55 20.87 -20.15
N GLN A 179 -6.48 21.57 -20.83
CA GLN A 179 -7.54 20.93 -21.64
C GLN A 179 -6.99 20.01 -22.72
N ASP A 180 -5.82 20.34 -23.29
CA ASP A 180 -5.15 19.54 -24.32
C ASP A 180 -4.19 18.48 -23.76
N ARG A 181 -4.20 18.24 -22.44
CA ARG A 181 -3.38 17.19 -21.79
C ARG A 181 -1.89 17.31 -22.15
N TYR A 182 -1.35 18.53 -22.20
CA TYR A 182 0.04 18.81 -22.61
C TYR A 182 0.41 18.37 -24.03
N GLU A 183 -0.52 17.92 -24.88
CA GLU A 183 -0.24 17.47 -26.25
C GLU A 183 0.36 18.58 -27.12
N LYS A 184 -0.03 19.84 -26.85
CA LYS A 184 0.47 21.03 -27.57
C LYS A 184 1.54 21.78 -26.79
N SER A 185 2.00 21.29 -25.62
CA SER A 185 3.14 21.87 -24.91
C SER A 185 4.37 21.79 -25.80
N TYR A 186 4.72 22.94 -26.39
CA TYR A 186 5.83 23.03 -27.33
C TYR A 186 7.15 23.19 -26.57
N ILE A 187 7.93 22.11 -26.55
CA ILE A 187 9.32 22.11 -26.07
C ILE A 187 10.19 21.62 -27.22
N ASP A 188 10.87 22.55 -27.87
CA ASP A 188 11.81 22.24 -28.95
C ASP A 188 12.80 21.15 -28.53
N ASN A 189 12.97 20.16 -29.40
CA ASN A 189 13.99 19.11 -29.29
C ASN A 189 13.90 18.21 -28.04
N ILE A 190 12.78 18.18 -27.30
CA ILE A 190 12.70 17.36 -26.07
C ILE A 190 13.03 15.89 -26.31
N ASP A 191 12.50 15.33 -27.40
CA ASP A 191 12.78 13.97 -27.84
C ASP A 191 14.26 13.75 -28.16
N ASP A 192 14.93 14.71 -28.81
CA ASP A 192 16.35 14.63 -29.15
C ASP A 192 17.26 14.77 -27.93
N LEU A 193 16.87 15.59 -26.95
CA LEU A 193 17.63 15.83 -25.74
C LEU A 193 17.48 14.70 -24.73
N CYS A 194 16.28 14.12 -24.62
CA CYS A 194 15.92 13.16 -23.58
C CYS A 194 15.92 11.70 -24.03
N THR A 195 16.23 11.40 -25.29
CA THR A 195 16.29 10.01 -25.76
C THR A 195 17.59 9.66 -26.44
N ALA A 196 17.94 8.37 -26.38
CA ALA A 196 19.02 7.80 -27.18
C ALA A 196 18.48 6.63 -28.00
N GLN A 197 18.83 6.57 -29.28
CA GLN A 197 18.38 5.51 -30.16
C GLN A 197 19.04 4.17 -29.81
N LEU A 198 18.24 3.12 -29.66
CA LEU A 198 18.71 1.75 -29.48
C LEU A 198 18.71 0.97 -30.80
N ARG A 199 17.61 1.10 -31.55
CA ARG A 199 17.35 0.47 -32.85
C ARG A 199 16.46 1.40 -33.69
N PRO A 200 16.26 1.16 -34.99
CA PRO A 200 15.28 1.93 -35.77
C PRO A 200 13.92 1.94 -35.06
N ASN A 201 13.37 3.14 -34.84
CA ASN A 201 12.10 3.39 -34.15
C ASN A 201 11.99 2.89 -32.69
N LEU A 202 13.10 2.58 -32.03
CA LEU A 202 13.13 2.24 -30.60
C LEU A 202 14.21 3.03 -29.87
N TYR A 203 13.79 3.80 -28.88
CA TYR A 203 14.65 4.67 -28.10
C TYR A 203 14.72 4.22 -26.64
N LYS A 204 15.66 4.76 -25.87
CA LYS A 204 15.68 4.70 -24.40
C LYS A 204 15.67 6.11 -23.82
N PHE A 205 15.13 6.27 -22.62
CA PHE A 205 15.27 7.51 -21.87
C PHE A 205 16.73 7.76 -21.51
N ASN A 206 17.22 8.95 -21.87
CA ASN A 206 18.58 9.39 -21.67
C ASN A 206 18.62 10.61 -20.74
N TYR A 207 18.85 10.35 -19.45
CA TYR A 207 18.88 11.39 -18.43
C TYR A 207 20.23 12.12 -18.45
N THR A 208 20.27 13.26 -19.14
CA THR A 208 21.43 14.17 -19.24
C THR A 208 21.09 15.53 -18.64
N ASP A 209 22.10 16.36 -18.34
CA ASP A 209 21.88 17.73 -17.84
C ASP A 209 21.05 18.59 -18.81
N SER A 210 21.19 18.35 -20.11
CA SER A 210 20.40 19.05 -21.13
C SER A 210 18.93 18.61 -21.12
N CYS A 211 18.67 17.31 -20.98
CA CYS A 211 17.31 16.80 -20.80
C CYS A 211 16.68 17.34 -19.52
N LYS A 212 17.42 17.30 -18.40
CA LYS A 212 17.01 17.86 -17.11
C LYS A 212 16.57 19.32 -17.24
N LEU A 213 17.42 20.16 -17.83
CA LEU A 213 17.12 21.58 -18.02
C LEU A 213 15.87 21.82 -18.88
N ALA A 214 15.67 21.02 -19.93
CA ALA A 214 14.49 21.13 -20.80
C ALA A 214 13.19 20.76 -20.04
N LEU A 215 13.22 19.68 -19.26
CA LEU A 215 12.08 19.24 -18.45
C LEU A 215 11.79 20.18 -17.26
N ASP A 216 12.83 20.76 -16.64
CA ASP A 216 12.65 21.78 -15.60
C ASP A 216 11.99 23.04 -16.17
N ARG A 217 12.33 23.45 -17.40
CA ARG A 217 11.68 24.57 -18.11
C ARG A 217 10.21 24.27 -18.42
N PHE A 218 9.92 23.04 -18.84
CA PHE A 218 8.53 22.59 -19.02
C PHE A 218 7.74 22.69 -17.73
N TYR A 219 8.25 22.09 -16.64
CA TYR A 219 7.58 22.12 -15.36
C TYR A 219 7.32 23.56 -14.89
N LYS A 220 8.30 24.46 -15.01
CA LYS A 220 8.14 25.88 -14.64
C LYS A 220 7.10 26.62 -15.46
N LYS A 221 6.87 26.22 -16.72
CA LYS A 221 5.98 26.92 -17.63
C LYS A 221 4.54 26.40 -17.53
N ASP A 222 4.38 25.08 -17.64
CA ASP A 222 3.06 24.45 -17.78
C ASP A 222 2.73 23.53 -16.59
N GLY A 223 3.71 23.15 -15.77
CA GLY A 223 3.53 22.17 -14.68
C GLY A 223 3.23 22.74 -13.29
N ILE A 224 3.55 24.02 -13.02
CA ILE A 224 3.27 24.66 -11.72
C ILE A 224 1.75 24.79 -11.54
N GLY A 225 1.22 24.18 -10.49
CA GLY A 225 -0.21 24.02 -10.27
C GLY A 225 -0.62 22.56 -10.48
N PRO A 226 -0.88 22.13 -11.73
CA PRO A 226 -1.39 20.80 -12.02
C PRO A 226 -0.47 19.65 -11.61
N LEU A 227 0.86 19.86 -11.59
CA LEU A 227 1.84 18.84 -11.19
C LEU A 227 2.45 19.10 -9.81
N SER A 228 2.00 20.12 -9.07
CA SER A 228 2.62 20.55 -7.81
C SER A 228 2.64 19.46 -6.74
N TYR A 229 1.57 18.67 -6.63
CA TYR A 229 1.52 17.55 -5.67
C TYR A 229 2.46 16.42 -6.05
N ILE A 230 2.51 16.06 -7.34
CA ILE A 230 3.45 15.06 -7.86
C ILE A 230 4.88 15.56 -7.64
N TYR A 231 5.16 16.83 -7.96
CA TYR A 231 6.47 17.45 -7.72
C TYR A 231 6.87 17.37 -6.23
N LYS A 232 5.96 17.71 -5.30
CA LYS A 232 6.21 17.61 -3.86
C LYS A 232 6.55 16.17 -3.46
N LEU A 233 5.84 15.18 -3.98
CA LEU A 233 6.11 13.77 -3.69
C LEU A 233 7.51 13.31 -4.13
N PHE A 234 8.05 13.85 -5.23
CA PHE A 234 9.38 13.49 -5.73
C PHE A 234 10.52 14.35 -5.16
N ASN A 235 10.28 15.66 -4.96
CA ASN A 235 11.36 16.64 -4.77
C ASN A 235 11.38 17.31 -3.40
N ASP A 236 10.34 17.12 -2.56
CA ASP A 236 10.38 17.65 -1.21
C ASP A 236 11.42 16.90 -0.36
N LYS A 237 12.15 17.63 0.49
CA LYS A 237 13.30 17.09 1.25
C LYS A 237 12.88 15.91 2.14
N ASN A 238 11.70 16.02 2.72
CA ASN A 238 11.12 15.03 3.63
C ASN A 238 10.13 14.08 2.96
N SER A 239 10.02 14.12 1.62
CA SER A 239 9.15 13.23 0.86
C SER A 239 9.53 11.77 1.05
N VAL A 240 8.55 10.87 0.88
CA VAL A 240 8.80 9.42 0.92
C VAL A 240 9.77 8.99 -0.18
N PHE A 241 9.73 9.64 -1.34
CA PHE A 241 10.66 9.37 -2.43
C PHE A 241 12.12 9.75 -2.07
N SER A 242 12.32 10.91 -1.45
CA SER A 242 13.65 11.32 -0.96
C SER A 242 14.22 10.29 0.03
N LYS A 243 13.41 9.89 1.01
CA LYS A 243 13.76 8.84 1.99
C LYS A 243 14.06 7.50 1.30
N TYR A 244 13.26 7.13 0.30
CA TYR A 244 13.52 5.94 -0.51
C TYR A 244 14.86 6.02 -1.23
N ASN A 245 15.20 7.15 -1.85
CA ASN A 245 16.47 7.31 -2.57
C ASN A 245 17.67 7.10 -1.63
N GLU A 246 17.62 7.70 -0.44
CA GLU A 246 18.66 7.55 0.58
C GLU A 246 18.75 6.09 1.07
N SER A 247 17.61 5.50 1.44
CA SER A 247 17.54 4.12 1.93
C SER A 247 18.01 3.11 0.87
N TRP A 248 17.59 3.28 -0.39
CA TRP A 248 17.96 2.38 -1.48
C TRP A 248 19.44 2.48 -1.83
N ASN A 249 20.01 3.69 -1.83
CA ASN A 249 21.44 3.86 -2.05
C ASN A 249 22.28 3.26 -0.90
N LYS A 250 21.74 3.21 0.33
CA LYS A 250 22.33 2.44 1.44
C LYS A 250 22.25 0.92 1.21
N VAL A 251 21.15 0.40 0.66
CA VAL A 251 21.08 -1.02 0.24
C VAL A 251 22.17 -1.36 -0.74
N ILE A 252 22.43 -0.49 -1.72
CA ILE A 252 23.46 -0.70 -2.73
C ILE A 252 24.86 -0.71 -2.10
N SER A 253 25.16 0.21 -1.18
CA SER A 253 26.47 0.26 -0.52
C SER A 253 26.74 -0.97 0.34
N LEU A 254 25.70 -1.57 0.91
CA LEU A 254 25.76 -2.82 1.69
C LEU A 254 25.76 -4.08 0.80
N SER A 255 25.53 -3.95 -0.51
CA SER A 255 25.48 -5.08 -1.44
C SER A 255 26.81 -5.29 -2.15
N SER A 256 27.20 -6.56 -2.32
CA SER A 256 28.36 -6.96 -3.14
C SER A 256 28.20 -6.63 -4.64
N ALA A 257 26.98 -6.34 -5.09
CA ALA A 257 26.67 -5.95 -6.47
C ALA A 257 27.04 -4.48 -6.81
N SER A 258 27.46 -3.68 -5.81
CA SER A 258 27.96 -2.31 -6.01
C SER A 258 29.11 -2.22 -7.02
N ALA A 259 29.86 -3.31 -7.23
CA ALA A 259 31.00 -3.38 -8.16
C ALA A 259 30.61 -3.58 -9.65
N LEU A 260 29.34 -3.84 -9.99
CA LEU A 260 28.95 -4.35 -11.32
C LEU A 260 28.50 -3.28 -12.34
N ASN A 261 28.65 -1.97 -12.06
CA ASN A 261 28.20 -0.87 -12.94
C ASN A 261 26.76 -1.06 -13.49
N LEU A 262 25.87 -1.62 -12.69
CA LEU A 262 24.47 -1.81 -13.05
C LEU A 262 23.68 -0.50 -12.83
N PRO A 263 22.60 -0.25 -13.59
CA PRO A 263 21.71 0.89 -13.37
C PRO A 263 20.80 0.64 -12.16
N ILE A 264 21.41 0.51 -10.98
CA ILE A 264 20.75 0.17 -9.71
C ILE A 264 20.59 1.37 -8.78
N LYS A 265 21.33 2.47 -8.99
CA LYS A 265 21.24 3.67 -8.15
C LYS A 265 19.90 4.39 -8.30
N ALA A 266 19.45 5.00 -7.22
CA ALA A 266 18.34 5.93 -7.22
C ALA A 266 18.91 7.36 -7.28
N ASP A 267 18.69 8.04 -8.40
CA ASP A 267 19.32 9.32 -8.78
C ASP A 267 18.29 10.41 -9.15
N GLY A 268 17.01 10.16 -8.84
CA GLY A 268 15.90 11.08 -9.09
C GLY A 268 15.41 11.10 -10.54
N ARG A 269 15.94 10.24 -11.43
CA ARG A 269 15.53 10.20 -12.84
C ARG A 269 14.04 9.89 -13.06
N GLU A 270 13.34 9.32 -12.09
CA GLU A 270 11.92 8.99 -12.17
C GLU A 270 11.04 10.23 -12.30
N TRP A 271 11.37 11.30 -11.58
CA TRP A 271 10.66 12.57 -11.73
C TRP A 271 10.74 13.07 -13.18
N TYR A 272 11.95 13.02 -13.75
CA TYR A 272 12.19 13.43 -15.13
C TYR A 272 11.57 12.48 -16.14
N LEU A 273 11.52 11.18 -15.84
CA LEU A 273 10.82 10.21 -16.67
C LEU A 273 9.30 10.44 -16.64
N ALA A 274 8.73 10.82 -15.49
CA ALA A 274 7.33 11.21 -15.36
C ALA A 274 7.05 12.46 -16.21
N LEU A 275 7.87 13.52 -16.09
CA LEU A 275 7.71 14.71 -16.94
C LEU A 275 7.82 14.37 -18.43
N TYR A 276 8.82 13.57 -18.82
CA TYR A 276 8.99 13.15 -20.22
C TYR A 276 7.79 12.34 -20.72
N SER A 277 7.14 11.52 -19.87
CA SER A 277 5.94 10.77 -20.27
C SER A 277 4.75 11.64 -20.65
N LEU A 278 4.70 12.89 -20.16
CA LEU A 278 3.64 13.83 -20.47
C LEU A 278 3.86 14.56 -21.81
N VAL A 279 5.11 14.78 -22.22
CA VAL A 279 5.45 15.65 -23.37
C VAL A 279 6.21 14.96 -24.50
N GLY A 280 6.84 13.82 -24.22
CA GLY A 280 7.65 13.07 -25.18
C GLY A 280 6.79 12.35 -26.20
N LYS A 281 7.26 12.32 -27.45
CA LYS A 281 6.51 11.70 -28.57
C LYS A 281 7.18 10.43 -29.09
N ARG A 282 8.45 10.19 -28.71
CA ARG A 282 9.15 8.96 -29.09
C ARG A 282 8.72 7.76 -28.26
N HIS A 283 8.57 6.62 -28.93
CA HIS A 283 8.42 5.32 -28.27
C HIS A 283 9.75 4.91 -27.61
N ILE A 284 9.78 4.90 -26.27
CA ILE A 284 10.95 4.51 -25.48
C ILE A 284 10.78 3.14 -24.83
N LYS A 285 11.90 2.43 -24.59
CA LYS A 285 11.96 1.12 -23.93
C LYS A 285 11.32 1.15 -22.53
N GLU A 286 11.35 2.30 -21.87
CA GLU A 286 10.78 2.50 -20.56
C GLU A 286 9.25 2.40 -20.57
N PHE A 287 8.60 2.56 -21.74
CA PHE A 287 7.15 2.56 -21.94
C PHE A 287 6.71 1.44 -22.93
N PRO A 288 6.87 0.13 -22.60
CA PRO A 288 6.46 -0.90 -23.55
C PRO A 288 4.94 -0.91 -23.76
N GLY A 289 4.50 -0.60 -24.98
CA GLY A 289 3.07 -0.55 -25.31
C GLY A 289 2.36 -1.92 -25.35
N SER A 290 3.06 -3.04 -25.15
CA SER A 290 2.44 -4.38 -25.09
C SER A 290 3.35 -5.43 -24.46
N PHE A 291 2.77 -6.57 -24.07
CA PHE A 291 3.53 -7.76 -23.65
C PHE A 291 4.52 -8.24 -24.73
N TYR A 292 4.13 -8.19 -26.01
CA TYR A 292 5.02 -8.57 -27.12
C TYR A 292 6.19 -7.62 -27.27
N THR A 293 5.97 -6.32 -27.00
CA THR A 293 7.05 -5.32 -26.93
C THR A 293 8.05 -5.75 -25.88
N ILE A 294 7.60 -6.14 -24.69
CA ILE A 294 8.51 -6.60 -23.63
C ILE A 294 9.26 -7.86 -24.03
N LYS A 295 8.57 -8.86 -24.58
CA LYS A 295 9.20 -10.10 -25.06
C LYS A 295 10.30 -9.84 -26.11
N SER A 296 10.15 -8.78 -26.90
CA SER A 296 11.16 -8.37 -27.90
C SER A 296 12.37 -7.62 -27.31
N LEU A 297 12.24 -7.10 -26.09
CA LEU A 297 13.31 -6.40 -25.38
C LEU A 297 14.21 -7.43 -24.68
N HIS A 298 15.33 -7.78 -25.32
CA HIS A 298 16.34 -8.62 -24.67
C HIS A 298 16.79 -8.02 -23.33
N GLY A 299 16.74 -8.84 -22.28
CA GLY A 299 17.08 -8.42 -20.93
C GLY A 299 16.00 -7.61 -20.22
N ASP A 300 14.74 -7.77 -20.62
CA ASP A 300 13.57 -7.30 -19.88
C ASP A 300 12.80 -8.51 -19.31
N PRO A 301 12.74 -8.67 -17.98
CA PRO A 301 12.09 -9.82 -17.34
C PRO A 301 10.58 -9.62 -17.15
N THR A 302 10.06 -8.40 -17.38
CA THR A 302 8.73 -8.05 -16.91
C THR A 302 7.65 -8.66 -17.81
N THR A 303 6.55 -9.07 -17.22
CA THR A 303 5.32 -9.53 -17.89
C THR A 303 4.17 -8.54 -17.65
N VAL A 304 4.48 -7.47 -16.93
CA VAL A 304 3.64 -6.33 -16.61
C VAL A 304 3.18 -5.62 -17.87
N VAL A 305 1.87 -5.49 -18.01
CA VAL A 305 1.24 -4.60 -19.00
C VAL A 305 0.64 -3.44 -18.23
N TYR A 306 0.76 -2.24 -18.79
CA TYR A 306 0.37 -0.95 -18.20
C TYR A 306 -1.07 -0.95 -17.62
N ASP A 307 -1.96 -1.81 -18.12
CA ASP A 307 -3.38 -1.89 -17.74
C ASP A 307 -3.74 -2.91 -16.63
N THR A 308 -2.78 -3.59 -15.98
CA THR A 308 -3.11 -4.64 -14.99
C THR A 308 -2.42 -4.45 -13.65
N ASP A 309 -3.11 -3.80 -12.70
CA ASP A 309 -2.57 -3.45 -11.38
C ASP A 309 -2.12 -4.67 -10.54
N ASN A 310 -2.79 -5.82 -10.65
CA ASN A 310 -2.45 -7.00 -9.84
C ASN A 310 -1.14 -7.71 -10.25
N ARG A 311 -0.57 -7.42 -11.43
CA ARG A 311 0.68 -8.08 -11.89
C ARG A 311 1.93 -7.48 -11.27
N TYR A 312 1.85 -6.22 -10.87
CA TYR A 312 2.92 -5.47 -10.25
C TYR A 312 3.41 -6.18 -8.99
N GLU A 313 2.50 -6.43 -8.04
CA GLU A 313 2.83 -6.96 -6.71
C GLU A 313 3.57 -8.30 -6.75
N MET A 314 3.19 -9.19 -7.67
CA MET A 314 3.83 -10.48 -7.80
C MET A 314 5.28 -10.38 -8.28
N GLU A 315 5.57 -9.59 -9.33
CA GLU A 315 6.94 -9.48 -9.84
C GLU A 315 7.88 -8.83 -8.83
N LEU A 316 7.40 -7.81 -8.13
CA LEU A 316 8.12 -7.25 -7.00
C LEU A 316 8.40 -8.31 -5.94
N LEU A 317 7.39 -9.08 -5.55
CA LEU A 317 7.55 -10.13 -4.54
C LEU A 317 8.66 -11.09 -4.96
N LYS A 318 8.65 -11.60 -6.19
CA LYS A 318 9.72 -12.48 -6.69
C LYS A 318 11.09 -11.84 -6.62
N TYR A 319 11.27 -10.64 -7.17
CA TYR A 319 12.59 -10.01 -7.22
C TYR A 319 13.09 -9.65 -5.82
N SER A 320 12.18 -9.26 -4.93
CA SER A 320 12.47 -9.02 -3.52
C SER A 320 12.85 -10.32 -2.80
N SER A 321 12.15 -11.43 -3.03
CA SER A 321 12.47 -12.75 -2.48
C SER A 321 13.89 -13.21 -2.86
N VAL A 322 14.28 -13.00 -4.11
CA VAL A 322 15.65 -13.31 -4.57
C VAL A 322 16.66 -12.36 -3.94
N LEU A 323 16.34 -11.07 -3.85
CA LEU A 323 17.21 -10.07 -3.21
C LEU A 323 17.45 -10.40 -1.74
N TYR A 324 16.41 -10.71 -0.97
CA TYR A 324 16.51 -11.12 0.43
C TYR A 324 17.46 -12.28 0.64
N ARG A 325 17.37 -13.31 -0.22
CA ARG A 325 18.26 -14.47 -0.15
C ARG A 325 19.72 -14.10 -0.33
N ARG A 326 20.01 -13.15 -1.23
CA ARG A 326 21.37 -12.67 -1.50
C ARG A 326 21.95 -11.88 -0.33
N VAL A 327 21.11 -11.14 0.39
CA VAL A 327 21.55 -10.30 1.52
C VAL A 327 21.42 -10.99 2.88
N LYS A 328 20.87 -12.21 2.94
CA LYS A 328 20.61 -12.98 4.18
C LYS A 328 21.82 -13.10 5.11
N GLY A 329 23.04 -13.07 4.58
CA GLY A 329 24.27 -13.12 5.38
C GLY A 329 24.56 -11.86 6.22
N SER A 330 23.76 -10.78 6.08
CA SER A 330 23.95 -9.52 6.79
C SER A 330 22.62 -8.96 7.28
N VAL A 331 22.43 -8.93 8.60
CA VAL A 331 21.22 -8.36 9.25
C VAL A 331 21.03 -6.90 8.84
N SER A 332 22.11 -6.10 8.80
CA SER A 332 22.04 -4.71 8.37
C SER A 332 21.59 -4.55 6.91
N ALA A 333 22.00 -5.46 6.02
CA ALA A 333 21.59 -5.43 4.62
C ALA A 333 20.13 -5.87 4.45
N VAL A 334 19.69 -6.89 5.20
CA VAL A 334 18.27 -7.31 5.25
C VAL A 334 17.39 -6.14 5.70
N ASN A 335 17.70 -5.52 6.84
CA ASN A 335 16.89 -4.42 7.38
C ASN A 335 16.85 -3.21 6.43
N ALA A 336 17.96 -2.90 5.75
CA ALA A 336 17.99 -1.84 4.75
C ALA A 336 17.09 -2.14 3.56
N VAL A 337 17.07 -3.40 3.08
CA VAL A 337 16.18 -3.85 1.99
C VAL A 337 14.72 -3.74 2.42
N GLU A 338 14.36 -4.22 3.61
CA GLU A 338 12.99 -4.14 4.14
C GLU A 338 12.51 -2.69 4.23
N GLN A 339 13.33 -1.81 4.82
CA GLN A 339 13.02 -0.39 4.93
C GLN A 339 12.83 0.26 3.55
N SER A 340 13.72 -0.03 2.60
CA SER A 340 13.63 0.52 1.24
C SER A 340 12.37 0.06 0.51
N LEU A 341 12.03 -1.22 0.59
CA LEU A 341 10.84 -1.77 -0.07
C LEU A 341 9.54 -1.23 0.57
N LYS A 342 9.54 -1.00 1.89
CA LYS A 342 8.44 -0.30 2.56
C LYS A 342 8.27 1.12 2.05
N LEU A 343 9.35 1.90 1.99
CA LEU A 343 9.34 3.27 1.47
C LEU A 343 8.91 3.33 0.00
N TRP A 344 9.34 2.35 -0.81
CA TRP A 344 8.90 2.21 -2.18
C TRP A 344 7.38 1.98 -2.29
N SER A 345 6.83 1.10 -1.45
CA SER A 345 5.38 0.82 -1.40
C SER A 345 4.59 2.04 -0.94
N ASP A 346 5.08 2.74 0.11
CA ASP A 346 4.46 3.96 0.62
C ASP A 346 4.47 5.08 -0.42
N PHE A 347 5.59 5.24 -1.13
CA PHE A 347 5.70 6.19 -2.22
C PHE A 347 4.72 5.86 -3.36
N TYR A 348 4.64 4.60 -3.79
CA TYR A 348 3.73 4.22 -4.87
C TYR A 348 2.25 4.43 -4.48
N ARG A 349 1.88 4.14 -3.23
CA ARG A 349 0.56 4.45 -2.68
C ARG A 349 0.26 5.96 -2.70
N GLN A 350 1.21 6.80 -2.29
CA GLN A 350 1.03 8.26 -2.33
C GLN A 350 0.97 8.80 -3.77
N LEU A 351 1.80 8.30 -4.67
CA LEU A 351 1.76 8.63 -6.09
C LEU A 351 0.39 8.27 -6.67
N SER A 352 -0.09 7.06 -6.37
CA SER A 352 -1.41 6.58 -6.78
C SER A 352 -2.52 7.52 -6.32
N GLY A 353 -2.51 7.92 -5.04
CA GLY A 353 -3.49 8.84 -4.47
C GLY A 353 -3.34 10.31 -4.90
N ALA A 354 -2.21 10.72 -5.46
CA ALA A 354 -1.99 12.10 -5.93
C ALA A 354 -2.28 12.29 -7.42
N LEU A 355 -2.29 11.20 -8.20
CA LEU A 355 -2.48 11.29 -9.64
C LEU A 355 -3.96 11.59 -9.98
N PRO A 356 -4.21 12.61 -10.82
CA PRO A 356 -5.57 12.93 -11.26
C PRO A 356 -6.16 11.79 -12.10
N ASN A 357 -7.49 11.65 -12.11
CA ASN A 357 -8.21 10.61 -12.86
C ASN A 357 -8.26 10.90 -14.37
N ILE A 358 -7.11 11.28 -14.94
CA ILE A 358 -6.89 11.57 -16.34
C ILE A 358 -6.01 10.47 -16.90
N GLN A 359 -6.41 9.86 -18.02
CA GLN A 359 -5.70 8.71 -18.61
C GLN A 359 -4.19 8.93 -18.77
N GLN A 360 -3.77 10.10 -19.25
CA GLN A 360 -2.36 10.45 -19.42
C GLN A 360 -1.61 10.54 -18.07
N ALA A 361 -2.26 11.05 -17.03
CA ALA A 361 -1.67 11.11 -15.69
C ALA A 361 -1.59 9.72 -15.05
N GLN A 362 -2.65 8.92 -15.18
CA GLN A 362 -2.68 7.55 -14.68
C GLN A 362 -1.61 6.67 -15.34
N ALA A 363 -1.25 6.95 -16.60
CA ALA A 363 -0.16 6.27 -17.30
C ALA A 363 1.22 6.46 -16.63
N ILE A 364 1.41 7.46 -15.74
CA ILE A 364 2.66 7.65 -14.99
C ILE A 364 2.88 6.50 -13.99
N ARG A 365 1.83 5.97 -13.35
CA ARG A 365 1.94 4.90 -12.33
C ARG A 365 2.80 3.72 -12.82
N PRO A 366 2.42 3.02 -13.89
CA PRO A 366 3.15 1.85 -14.37
C PRO A 366 4.56 2.17 -14.87
N ILE A 367 4.82 3.39 -15.36
CA ILE A 367 6.15 3.87 -15.77
C ILE A 367 7.10 3.90 -14.57
N ILE A 368 6.66 4.56 -13.49
CA ILE A 368 7.46 4.76 -12.30
C ILE A 368 7.66 3.43 -11.58
N TYR A 369 6.58 2.65 -11.46
CA TYR A 369 6.63 1.30 -10.94
C TYR A 369 7.72 0.47 -11.62
N ARG A 370 7.64 0.33 -12.95
CA ARG A 370 8.56 -0.51 -13.72
C ARG A 370 10.00 -0.02 -13.59
N THR A 371 10.22 1.29 -13.60
CA THR A 371 11.56 1.87 -13.46
C THR A 371 12.21 1.48 -12.13
N MET A 372 11.47 1.56 -11.04
CA MET A 372 11.96 1.16 -9.71
C MET A 372 12.09 -0.36 -9.58
N LEU A 373 11.13 -1.13 -10.10
CA LEU A 373 11.16 -2.60 -10.15
C LEU A 373 12.42 -3.12 -10.85
N MET A 374 12.79 -2.50 -11.97
CA MET A 374 14.00 -2.88 -12.73
C MET A 374 15.29 -2.68 -11.93
N ARG A 375 15.34 -1.75 -10.96
CA ARG A 375 16.50 -1.63 -10.05
C ARG A 375 16.59 -2.83 -9.11
N ILE A 376 15.46 -3.21 -8.53
CA ILE A 376 15.37 -4.38 -7.63
C ILE A 376 15.79 -5.63 -8.40
N TRP A 377 15.25 -5.81 -9.61
CA TRP A 377 15.63 -6.92 -10.48
C TRP A 377 17.12 -6.97 -10.80
N ASN A 378 17.71 -5.83 -11.18
CA ASN A 378 19.15 -5.74 -11.46
C ASN A 378 19.99 -6.09 -10.22
N LEU A 379 19.62 -5.59 -9.05
CA LEU A 379 20.32 -5.86 -7.80
C LEU A 379 20.16 -7.33 -7.34
N ALA A 380 18.97 -7.91 -7.56
CA ALA A 380 18.70 -9.33 -7.38
C ALA A 380 19.45 -10.24 -8.38
N GLY A 381 20.23 -9.65 -9.29
CA GLY A 381 21.05 -10.36 -10.27
C GLY A 381 20.26 -10.98 -11.41
N LYS A 382 19.18 -10.28 -11.80
CA LYS A 382 18.39 -10.57 -12.99
C LYS A 382 17.71 -11.95 -12.97
N PRO A 383 16.97 -12.32 -11.91
CA PRO A 383 16.19 -13.56 -11.90
C PRO A 383 15.18 -13.59 -13.05
N GLN A 384 14.72 -14.77 -13.44
CA GLN A 384 13.68 -14.88 -14.47
C GLN A 384 12.39 -14.18 -14.02
N GLY A 385 11.62 -13.61 -14.95
CA GLY A 385 10.28 -13.09 -14.66
C GLY A 385 9.32 -14.18 -14.14
N ILE A 386 8.18 -13.77 -13.58
CA ILE A 386 7.13 -14.71 -13.17
C ILE A 386 6.42 -15.25 -14.39
N ARG A 387 6.11 -16.54 -14.39
CA ARG A 387 5.23 -17.16 -15.37
C ARG A 387 3.85 -17.38 -14.75
N LEU A 388 2.96 -16.42 -14.94
CA LEU A 388 1.56 -16.57 -14.51
C LEU A 388 0.82 -17.47 -15.50
N LEU A 389 0.30 -18.59 -15.01
CA LEU A 389 -0.52 -19.54 -15.74
C LEU A 389 -1.94 -19.45 -15.18
N PRO A 390 -2.95 -19.01 -15.95
CA PRO A 390 -4.33 -18.86 -15.47
C PRO A 390 -4.92 -20.15 -14.87
N GLU A 391 -4.49 -21.30 -15.35
CA GLU A 391 -4.82 -22.62 -14.81
C GLU A 391 -4.34 -22.86 -13.37
N ASN A 392 -3.39 -22.06 -12.89
CA ASN A 392 -2.83 -22.13 -11.54
C ASN A 392 -3.45 -21.12 -10.56
N ALA A 393 -4.35 -20.24 -11.02
CA ALA A 393 -4.99 -19.26 -10.16
C ALA A 393 -5.75 -19.95 -9.01
N PHE A 394 -5.65 -19.37 -7.81
CA PHE A 394 -6.33 -19.87 -6.62
C PHE A 394 -7.85 -19.88 -6.83
N LYS A 395 -8.51 -21.03 -6.60
CA LYS A 395 -9.96 -21.21 -6.71
C LYS A 395 -10.50 -21.73 -5.38
N GLN A 396 -11.40 -20.96 -4.75
CA GLN A 396 -12.13 -21.35 -3.54
C GLN A 396 -13.62 -21.53 -3.91
N GLY A 397 -14.25 -22.63 -3.49
CA GLY A 397 -15.69 -22.86 -3.69
C GLY A 397 -16.14 -23.30 -5.09
N THR A 398 -17.44 -23.59 -5.23
CA THR A 398 -17.99 -24.35 -6.38
C THR A 398 -18.45 -23.50 -7.57
N GLY A 399 -18.16 -24.03 -8.78
CA GLY A 399 -18.35 -23.40 -10.09
C GLY A 399 -17.25 -23.72 -11.10
N GLY A 400 -16.12 -24.29 -10.64
CA GLY A 400 -14.98 -24.65 -11.48
C GLY A 400 -13.98 -25.58 -10.77
N LYS A 401 -14.49 -26.63 -10.13
CA LYS A 401 -13.71 -27.64 -9.37
C LYS A 401 -12.62 -28.25 -10.26
N THR A 402 -11.36 -28.17 -9.84
CA THR A 402 -10.36 -29.16 -10.25
C THR A 402 -10.58 -30.40 -9.39
N VAL A 403 -11.42 -31.32 -9.86
CA VAL A 403 -11.48 -32.67 -9.28
C VAL A 403 -10.12 -33.30 -9.55
N THR A 404 -9.36 -33.64 -8.51
CA THR A 404 -8.17 -34.47 -8.72
C THR A 404 -8.63 -35.92 -8.82
N GLY A 405 -7.96 -36.70 -9.67
CA GLY A 405 -8.23 -38.14 -9.78
C GLY A 405 -7.50 -38.97 -8.72
N GLU A 406 -6.96 -38.32 -7.69
CA GLU A 406 -6.11 -38.97 -6.70
C GLU A 406 -6.99 -39.63 -5.61
N THR A 407 -6.74 -40.91 -5.33
CA THR A 407 -7.60 -41.74 -4.47
C THR A 407 -7.47 -41.38 -2.99
N LEU A 408 -6.25 -41.11 -2.50
CA LEU A 408 -5.97 -40.65 -1.15
C LEU A 408 -6.66 -39.31 -0.86
N GLU A 409 -6.69 -38.39 -1.82
CA GLU A 409 -7.37 -37.11 -1.70
C GLU A 409 -8.88 -37.26 -1.45
N SER A 410 -9.52 -38.18 -2.16
CA SER A 410 -10.95 -38.47 -2.00
C SER A 410 -11.25 -39.07 -0.62
N GLN A 411 -10.35 -39.92 -0.11
CA GLN A 411 -10.45 -40.56 1.19
C GLN A 411 -10.24 -39.57 2.36
N CYS A 412 -9.43 -38.53 2.14
CA CYS A 412 -9.12 -37.50 3.13
C CYS A 412 -10.03 -36.26 3.09
N SER A 413 -11.00 -36.21 2.16
CA SER A 413 -11.93 -35.08 2.03
C SER A 413 -13.17 -35.24 2.92
N PHE A 414 -13.56 -34.19 3.63
CA PHE A 414 -14.79 -34.09 4.43
C PHE A 414 -15.75 -33.05 3.82
N PHE A 415 -17.07 -33.26 3.94
CA PHE A 415 -18.09 -32.30 3.47
C PHE A 415 -19.12 -31.98 4.55
N GLU A 416 -19.29 -30.67 4.86
CA GLU A 416 -20.54 -29.90 4.66
C GLU A 416 -20.29 -28.40 4.91
N GLY A 417 -19.83 -27.67 3.88
CA GLY A 417 -20.08 -26.24 3.75
C GLY A 417 -21.27 -26.03 2.81
N ALA A 418 -22.11 -25.01 3.06
CA ALA A 418 -23.40 -24.78 2.38
C ALA A 418 -23.35 -24.74 0.83
N ASN A 419 -22.15 -24.59 0.24
CA ASN A 419 -21.93 -24.49 -1.20
C ASN A 419 -21.11 -25.64 -1.82
N GLY A 420 -20.92 -26.77 -1.13
CA GLY A 420 -20.15 -27.90 -1.70
C GLY A 420 -18.65 -27.65 -1.77
N GLU A 421 -18.11 -26.97 -0.76
CA GLU A 421 -16.68 -26.81 -0.43
C GLU A 421 -16.10 -28.04 0.28
N GLN A 422 -14.97 -28.56 -0.21
CA GLN A 422 -14.26 -29.69 0.43
C GLN A 422 -13.24 -29.16 1.42
N PHE A 423 -13.41 -29.53 2.69
CA PHE A 423 -12.42 -29.30 3.73
C PHE A 423 -11.68 -30.61 4.02
N TYR A 424 -10.42 -30.49 4.41
CA TYR A 424 -9.56 -31.57 4.82
C TYR A 424 -9.59 -31.65 6.32
N PHE A 425 -9.91 -32.84 6.77
CA PHE A 425 -9.82 -33.20 8.16
C PHE A 425 -9.06 -34.52 8.22
N ALA A 426 -7.93 -34.53 8.92
CA ALA A 426 -7.08 -35.71 9.05
C ALA A 426 -7.68 -36.71 10.05
N SER A 427 -8.88 -37.21 9.74
CA SER A 427 -9.55 -38.29 10.47
C SER A 427 -8.74 -39.59 10.44
N ASP A 428 -9.07 -40.53 11.33
CA ASP A 428 -8.46 -41.87 11.34
C ASP A 428 -8.52 -42.57 9.97
N SER A 429 -9.63 -42.42 9.24
CA SER A 429 -9.78 -42.96 7.87
C SER A 429 -8.78 -42.34 6.90
N CYS A 430 -8.54 -41.03 7.03
CA CYS A 430 -7.56 -40.32 6.24
C CYS A 430 -6.13 -40.73 6.60
N ILE A 431 -5.80 -40.79 7.89
CA ILE A 431 -4.47 -41.21 8.39
C ILE A 431 -4.13 -42.62 7.89
N ASN A 432 -5.06 -43.57 8.05
CA ASN A 432 -4.89 -44.93 7.52
C ASN A 432 -4.72 -44.94 6.00
N GLY A 433 -5.46 -44.10 5.29
CA GLY A 433 -5.29 -43.91 3.85
C GLY A 433 -3.89 -43.42 3.48
N ILE A 434 -3.34 -42.45 4.22
CA ILE A 434 -1.98 -41.92 3.99
C ILE A 434 -0.96 -43.04 4.21
N GLU A 435 -1.10 -43.80 5.29
CA GLU A 435 -0.19 -44.92 5.57
C GLU A 435 -0.24 -45.99 4.46
N ASP A 436 -1.43 -46.39 4.04
CA ASP A 436 -1.61 -47.38 2.97
C ASP A 436 -1.07 -46.89 1.63
N TYR A 437 -1.27 -45.61 1.31
CA TYR A 437 -0.67 -45.00 0.12
C TYR A 437 0.86 -45.01 0.20
N MET A 438 1.44 -44.59 1.34
CA MET A 438 2.88 -44.52 1.51
C MET A 438 3.53 -45.92 1.45
N ARG A 439 2.87 -46.99 1.91
CA ARG A 439 3.40 -48.36 1.79
C ARG A 439 3.76 -48.77 0.36
N ILE A 440 3.02 -48.29 -0.63
CA ILE A 440 3.19 -48.66 -2.04
C ILE A 440 3.74 -47.51 -2.92
N SER A 441 3.89 -46.31 -2.34
CA SER A 441 4.29 -45.11 -3.07
C SER A 441 5.82 -45.01 -3.23
N PRO A 442 6.32 -44.52 -4.38
CA PRO A 442 7.74 -44.20 -4.56
C PRO A 442 8.23 -43.07 -3.63
N LEU A 443 7.32 -42.41 -2.91
CA LEU A 443 7.61 -41.38 -1.91
C LEU A 443 8.05 -41.96 -0.57
N ASN A 444 7.82 -43.25 -0.31
CA ASN A 444 8.28 -43.89 0.91
C ASN A 444 9.77 -44.26 0.79
N THR A 445 10.61 -43.32 1.22
CA THR A 445 12.06 -43.48 1.29
C THR A 445 12.52 -43.74 2.73
N ASP A 446 13.78 -44.11 2.91
CA ASP A 446 14.40 -44.22 4.23
C ASP A 446 14.31 -42.90 5.02
N LYS A 447 14.30 -41.75 4.33
CA LYS A 447 14.12 -40.45 4.97
C LYS A 447 12.68 -40.22 5.44
N TYR A 448 11.68 -40.71 4.71
CA TYR A 448 10.29 -40.65 5.18
C TYR A 448 10.10 -41.39 6.52
N SER A 449 10.72 -42.57 6.67
CA SER A 449 10.68 -43.30 7.94
C SER A 449 11.31 -42.51 9.09
N LYS A 450 12.34 -41.70 8.82
CA LYS A 450 12.91 -40.78 9.82
C LYS A 450 11.94 -39.65 10.19
N VAL A 451 11.28 -39.02 9.22
CA VAL A 451 10.26 -37.99 9.45
C VAL A 451 9.18 -38.52 10.40
N VAL A 452 8.63 -39.70 10.08
CA VAL A 452 7.63 -40.40 10.90
C VAL A 452 8.15 -40.62 12.31
N SER A 453 9.36 -41.16 12.47
CA SER A 453 9.93 -41.46 13.79
C SER A 453 10.19 -40.21 14.65
N LYS A 454 10.62 -39.10 14.03
CA LYS A 454 10.87 -37.82 14.72
C LYS A 454 9.56 -37.14 15.11
N TRP A 455 8.57 -37.19 14.22
CA TRP A 455 7.22 -36.75 14.55
C TRP A 455 6.64 -37.53 15.72
N ASP A 456 6.77 -38.86 15.75
CA ASP A 456 6.24 -39.67 16.85
C ASP A 456 6.88 -39.35 18.19
N ALA A 457 8.18 -39.07 18.19
CA ALA A 457 8.89 -38.63 19.39
C ALA A 457 8.34 -37.29 19.90
N PHE A 458 8.20 -36.30 19.00
CA PHE A 458 7.61 -35.00 19.32
C PHE A 458 6.16 -35.14 19.79
N SER A 459 5.31 -35.80 19.01
CA SER A 459 3.88 -35.94 19.26
C SER A 459 3.60 -36.65 20.58
N ASN A 460 4.33 -37.71 20.89
CA ASN A 460 4.20 -38.42 22.16
C ASN A 460 4.65 -37.55 23.34
N ALA A 461 5.72 -36.78 23.21
CA ALA A 461 6.15 -35.86 24.26
C ALA A 461 5.14 -34.70 24.45
N TRP A 462 4.63 -34.15 23.35
CA TRP A 462 3.65 -33.06 23.34
C TRP A 462 2.35 -33.49 24.02
N SER A 463 1.79 -34.64 23.64
CA SER A 463 0.50 -35.14 24.16
C SER A 463 0.54 -35.48 25.66
N HIS A 464 1.73 -35.72 26.23
CA HIS A 464 1.94 -35.95 27.65
C HIS A 464 2.38 -34.69 28.41
N SER A 465 2.52 -33.56 27.72
CA SER A 465 2.88 -32.29 28.33
C SER A 465 1.65 -31.54 28.84
N GLN A 466 1.87 -30.59 29.73
CA GLN A 466 0.84 -29.66 30.20
C GLN A 466 0.35 -28.67 29.14
N PHE A 467 1.04 -28.57 28.00
CA PHE A 467 0.67 -27.68 26.91
C PHE A 467 -0.30 -28.34 25.92
N TYR A 468 -0.59 -29.63 26.07
CA TYR A 468 -1.51 -30.33 25.20
C TYR A 468 -2.97 -29.95 25.49
N ASN A 469 -3.74 -29.67 24.44
CA ASN A 469 -5.20 -29.73 24.50
C ASN A 469 -5.77 -30.66 23.42
N ASP A 470 -6.89 -31.28 23.73
CA ASP A 470 -7.63 -32.13 22.79
C ASP A 470 -8.53 -31.24 21.90
N SER A 471 -7.87 -30.42 21.07
CA SER A 471 -8.49 -29.50 20.11
C SER A 471 -7.89 -29.68 18.73
N ILE A 472 -8.67 -29.39 17.69
CA ILE A 472 -8.19 -29.37 16.29
C ILE A 472 -7.05 -28.37 16.06
N ASP A 473 -6.96 -27.34 16.91
CA ASP A 473 -5.93 -26.30 16.84
C ASP A 473 -4.63 -26.65 17.58
N ASP A 474 -4.54 -27.83 18.21
CA ASP A 474 -3.34 -28.31 18.91
C ASP A 474 -2.20 -28.71 17.94
N ALA A 475 -0.97 -28.82 18.45
CA ALA A 475 0.20 -29.23 17.66
C ALA A 475 0.07 -30.64 17.10
N VAL A 476 -0.72 -31.52 17.71
CA VAL A 476 -1.00 -32.84 17.17
C VAL A 476 -2.42 -32.98 16.58
N GLY A 477 -3.35 -32.09 16.92
CA GLY A 477 -4.78 -32.14 16.50
C GLY A 477 -5.59 -33.21 17.26
N GLU A 478 -6.78 -33.58 16.77
CA GLU A 478 -7.64 -34.62 17.40
C GLU A 478 -6.96 -36.01 17.48
N HIS A 479 -5.93 -36.26 16.68
CA HIS A 479 -5.18 -37.52 16.71
C HIS A 479 -3.68 -37.22 16.58
N PRO A 480 -2.76 -37.92 17.31
CA PRO A 480 -1.31 -37.72 17.25
C PRO A 480 -0.66 -37.59 15.86
N ARG A 481 -1.30 -38.17 14.83
CA ARG A 481 -0.85 -38.17 13.43
C ARG A 481 -1.54 -37.14 12.53
N ALA A 482 -2.54 -36.41 13.00
CA ALA A 482 -3.38 -35.57 12.16
C ALA A 482 -2.55 -34.50 11.44
N ASN A 483 -1.75 -33.74 12.18
CA ASN A 483 -0.92 -32.67 11.62
C ASN A 483 0.23 -33.16 10.73
N LEU A 484 0.86 -34.31 11.04
CA LEU A 484 1.77 -34.96 10.09
C LEU A 484 1.03 -35.35 8.81
N GLY A 485 -0.18 -35.91 8.93
CA GLY A 485 -1.03 -36.25 7.80
C GLY A 485 -1.34 -35.06 6.91
N LEU A 486 -1.70 -33.90 7.50
CA LEU A 486 -1.93 -32.66 6.75
C LEU A 486 -0.66 -32.19 6.02
N VAL A 487 0.50 -32.26 6.67
CA VAL A 487 1.79 -31.92 6.04
C VAL A 487 2.10 -32.85 4.87
N ILE A 488 1.93 -34.17 5.01
CA ILE A 488 2.16 -35.12 3.91
C ILE A 488 1.14 -34.93 2.77
N LEU A 489 -0.14 -34.70 3.08
CA LEU A 489 -1.17 -34.42 2.07
C LEU A 489 -0.89 -33.15 1.27
N SER A 490 -0.24 -32.16 1.88
CA SER A 490 0.14 -30.91 1.21
C SER A 490 1.14 -31.10 0.07
N MET A 491 1.77 -32.28 -0.05
CA MET A 491 2.54 -32.67 -1.23
C MET A 491 1.66 -32.89 -2.47
N PHE A 492 0.40 -33.28 -2.29
CA PHE A 492 -0.54 -33.64 -3.36
C PHE A 492 -1.64 -32.60 -3.58
N LYS A 493 -2.05 -31.87 -2.52
CA LYS A 493 -3.14 -30.90 -2.59
C LYS A 493 -2.79 -29.49 -2.14
N LEU A 494 -3.41 -28.48 -2.76
CA LEU A 494 -3.19 -27.04 -2.50
C LEU A 494 -4.28 -26.38 -1.65
N TYR A 495 -5.46 -26.99 -1.49
CA TYR A 495 -6.65 -26.34 -0.93
C TYR A 495 -7.36 -27.20 0.12
N GLY A 496 -8.14 -26.54 0.99
CA GLY A 496 -9.09 -27.15 1.91
C GLY A 496 -8.56 -27.42 3.32
N PHE A 497 -7.42 -26.89 3.73
CA PHE A 497 -6.84 -27.18 5.04
C PHE A 497 -7.52 -26.45 6.23
N GLY A 498 -8.54 -25.61 6.05
CA GLY A 498 -9.10 -24.75 7.11
C GLY A 498 -8.35 -23.41 7.21
N ASP A 499 -8.67 -22.57 8.21
CA ASP A 499 -8.19 -21.19 8.40
C ASP A 499 -6.66 -21.03 8.60
N TYR A 500 -5.84 -22.05 8.32
CA TYR A 500 -4.38 -21.92 8.32
C TYR A 500 -3.95 -20.97 7.21
N PHE A 501 -3.69 -19.72 7.61
CA PHE A 501 -3.28 -18.58 6.77
C PHE A 501 -2.30 -19.00 5.67
N LEU A 502 -2.87 -19.24 4.49
CA LEU A 502 -2.23 -19.94 3.39
C LEU A 502 -1.03 -19.16 2.86
N LEU A 503 0.01 -19.89 2.44
CA LEU A 503 1.10 -19.40 1.58
C LEU A 503 0.52 -19.05 0.19
N ARG A 504 -0.32 -18.02 0.17
CA ARG A 504 -1.23 -17.69 -0.93
C ARG A 504 -0.45 -17.36 -2.19
N GLU A 505 0.66 -16.64 -2.04
CA GLU A 505 1.46 -16.23 -3.18
C GLU A 505 2.30 -17.37 -3.74
N CYS A 506 2.69 -18.32 -2.90
CA CYS A 506 3.28 -19.57 -3.32
C CYS A 506 2.28 -20.41 -4.13
N ILE A 507 1.04 -20.55 -3.64
CA ILE A 507 0.01 -21.33 -4.34
C ILE A 507 -0.34 -20.68 -5.70
N SER A 508 -0.51 -19.35 -5.71
CA SER A 508 -0.93 -18.59 -6.89
C SER A 508 0.16 -18.56 -7.97
N SER A 509 1.43 -18.41 -7.57
CA SER A 509 2.56 -18.32 -8.50
C SER A 509 3.17 -19.66 -8.87
N ARG A 510 3.21 -20.61 -7.93
CA ARG A 510 4.04 -21.82 -7.97
C ARG A 510 5.51 -21.54 -8.31
N ASP A 511 5.97 -20.34 -7.97
CA ASP A 511 7.33 -19.87 -8.22
C ASP A 511 8.21 -20.23 -7.02
N MET A 512 9.33 -20.90 -7.27
CA MET A 512 10.23 -21.38 -6.21
C MET A 512 10.78 -20.25 -5.34
N ASP A 513 10.99 -19.06 -5.90
CA ASP A 513 11.58 -17.95 -5.16
C ASP A 513 10.56 -17.36 -4.17
N ILE A 514 9.31 -17.23 -4.62
CA ILE A 514 8.18 -16.76 -3.80
C ILE A 514 7.87 -17.81 -2.72
N CYS A 515 7.73 -19.07 -3.11
CA CYS A 515 7.45 -20.16 -2.18
C CYS A 515 8.53 -20.32 -1.11
N GLY A 516 9.80 -20.26 -1.50
CA GLY A 516 10.90 -20.32 -0.54
C GLY A 516 10.92 -19.12 0.41
N TYR A 517 10.54 -17.93 -0.07
CA TYR A 517 10.42 -16.74 0.77
C TYR A 517 9.27 -16.84 1.77
N GLU A 518 8.07 -17.24 1.34
CA GLU A 518 6.94 -17.40 2.26
C GLU A 518 7.19 -18.51 3.28
N ALA A 519 7.80 -19.63 2.88
CA ALA A 519 8.20 -20.70 3.80
C ALA A 519 9.22 -20.21 4.84
N HIS A 520 10.19 -19.39 4.42
CA HIS A 520 11.14 -18.78 5.35
C HIS A 520 10.46 -17.81 6.31
N LYS A 521 9.52 -17.00 5.82
CA LYS A 521 8.73 -16.08 6.65
C LYS A 521 7.89 -16.85 7.68
N ALA A 522 7.25 -17.94 7.29
CA ALA A 522 6.51 -18.81 8.20
C ALA A 522 7.42 -19.39 9.30
N TYR A 523 8.62 -19.86 8.95
CA TYR A 523 9.61 -20.32 9.93
C TYR A 523 10.07 -19.20 10.88
N TYR A 524 10.28 -17.99 10.35
CA TYR A 524 10.67 -16.84 11.16
C TYR A 524 9.56 -16.43 12.15
N THR A 525 8.30 -16.39 11.69
CA THR A 525 7.13 -16.16 12.55
C THR A 525 7.05 -17.21 13.65
N TYR A 526 7.12 -18.49 13.28
CA TYR A 526 7.18 -19.58 14.25
C TYR A 526 8.28 -19.37 15.30
N SER A 527 9.51 -19.09 14.86
CA SER A 527 10.67 -18.91 15.74
C SER A 527 10.48 -17.72 16.70
N LYS A 528 9.84 -16.65 16.22
CA LYS A 528 9.54 -15.44 17.00
C LYS A 528 8.48 -15.73 18.06
N GLU A 529 7.36 -16.34 17.66
CA GLU A 529 6.28 -16.71 18.58
C GLU A 529 6.75 -17.72 19.63
N TYR A 530 7.52 -18.73 19.23
CA TYR A 530 8.13 -19.68 20.15
C TYR A 530 8.99 -18.98 21.22
N LYS A 531 9.89 -18.08 20.81
CA LYS A 531 10.75 -17.34 21.75
C LYS A 531 9.94 -16.52 22.73
N TYR A 532 8.92 -15.81 22.27
CA TYR A 532 8.05 -15.04 23.16
C TYR A 532 7.32 -15.91 24.17
N ARG A 533 6.80 -17.07 23.72
CA ARG A 533 6.14 -18.03 24.62
C ARG A 533 7.12 -18.61 25.63
N LEU A 534 8.31 -19.00 25.17
CA LEU A 534 9.37 -19.51 26.03
C LEU A 534 9.76 -18.49 27.11
N GLU A 535 10.06 -17.25 26.73
CA GLU A 535 10.41 -16.18 27.66
C GLU A 535 9.28 -15.92 28.66
N SER A 536 8.04 -15.86 28.18
CA SER A 536 6.90 -15.55 29.05
C SER A 536 6.60 -16.68 30.04
N ILE A 537 6.74 -17.95 29.63
CA ILE A 537 6.56 -19.12 30.50
C ILE A 537 7.72 -19.24 31.48
N THR A 538 8.96 -19.05 31.02
CA THR A 538 10.16 -19.11 31.87
C THR A 538 10.10 -18.08 32.99
N ASN A 539 9.55 -16.89 32.73
CA ASN A 539 9.33 -15.87 33.77
C ASN A 539 8.37 -16.30 34.89
N VAL A 540 7.49 -17.27 34.63
CA VAL A 540 6.54 -17.82 35.61
C VAL A 540 7.07 -19.12 36.22
N SER A 541 7.65 -20.00 35.41
CA SER A 541 8.18 -21.31 35.80
C SER A 541 9.37 -21.71 34.91
N ASP A 542 10.56 -21.76 35.50
CA ASP A 542 11.78 -22.25 34.83
C ASP A 542 11.64 -23.71 34.36
N GLU A 543 10.91 -24.54 35.14
CA GLU A 543 10.67 -25.95 34.81
C GLU A 543 9.77 -26.07 33.57
N ASP A 544 8.72 -25.27 33.49
CA ASP A 544 7.81 -25.25 32.34
C ASP A 544 8.51 -24.69 31.10
N GLY A 545 9.33 -23.65 31.28
CA GLY A 545 10.15 -23.08 30.21
C GLY A 545 11.10 -24.13 29.63
N LYS A 546 11.77 -24.90 30.50
CA LYS A 546 12.62 -26.01 30.07
C LYS A 546 11.82 -27.09 29.34
N ASN A 547 10.66 -27.49 29.85
CA ASN A 547 9.81 -28.49 29.20
C ASN A 547 9.37 -28.03 27.80
N LEU A 548 9.00 -26.75 27.64
CA LEU A 548 8.66 -26.19 26.32
C LEU A 548 9.88 -26.14 25.38
N ASN A 549 11.08 -25.89 25.90
CA ASN A 549 12.30 -25.96 25.11
C ASN A 549 12.62 -27.38 24.63
N ASP A 550 12.51 -28.38 25.50
CA ASP A 550 12.76 -29.78 25.15
C ASP A 550 11.76 -30.26 24.07
N LEU A 551 10.49 -29.83 24.15
CA LEU A 551 9.49 -30.09 23.11
C LEU A 551 9.82 -29.41 21.78
N ASN A 552 10.32 -28.18 21.83
CA ASN A 552 10.75 -27.44 20.65
C ASN A 552 11.95 -28.10 19.96
N GLU A 553 12.90 -28.64 20.71
CA GLU A 553 14.03 -29.40 20.15
C GLU A 553 13.54 -30.64 19.39
N LEU A 554 12.55 -31.37 19.94
CA LEU A 554 11.93 -32.50 19.25
C LEU A 554 11.17 -32.08 17.97
N TRP A 555 10.49 -30.94 18.01
CA TRP A 555 9.82 -30.40 16.82
C TRP A 555 10.83 -29.98 15.74
N LEU A 556 11.93 -29.33 16.12
CA LEU A 556 13.01 -28.95 15.20
C LEU A 556 13.67 -30.18 14.56
N ASP A 557 13.87 -31.23 15.33
CA ASP A 557 14.33 -32.54 14.85
C ASP A 557 13.40 -33.11 13.75
N TYR A 558 12.08 -33.02 13.96
CA TYR A 558 11.08 -33.37 12.95
C TYR A 558 11.18 -32.44 11.72
N TYR A 559 11.25 -31.13 11.93
CA TYR A 559 11.28 -30.14 10.86
C TYR A 559 12.52 -30.30 9.97
N HIS A 560 13.69 -30.57 10.55
CA HIS A 560 14.92 -30.85 9.82
C HIS A 560 14.85 -32.20 9.07
N ALA A 561 14.27 -33.24 9.68
CA ALA A 561 14.06 -34.51 8.97
C ALA A 561 13.10 -34.34 7.78
N LEU A 562 12.05 -33.52 7.93
CA LEU A 562 11.12 -33.18 6.87
C LEU A 562 11.82 -32.43 5.73
N ASP A 563 12.70 -31.47 6.07
CA ASP A 563 13.51 -30.76 5.09
C ASP A 563 14.38 -31.71 4.25
N ASP A 564 15.16 -32.56 4.93
CA ASP A 564 16.02 -33.55 4.29
C ASP A 564 15.24 -34.49 3.36
N TYR A 565 14.04 -34.90 3.78
CA TYR A 565 13.16 -35.76 2.99
C TYR A 565 12.62 -35.04 1.76
N LEU A 566 12.15 -33.80 1.90
CA LEU A 566 11.63 -33.02 0.78
C LEU A 566 12.72 -32.69 -0.24
N ASP A 567 13.94 -32.37 0.20
CA ASP A 567 15.09 -32.17 -0.68
C ASP A 567 15.40 -33.45 -1.49
N GLU A 568 15.35 -34.63 -0.87
CA GLU A 568 15.51 -35.90 -1.58
C GLU A 568 14.45 -36.09 -2.67
N LEU A 569 13.18 -35.77 -2.38
CA LEU A 569 12.10 -35.90 -3.35
C LEU A 569 12.23 -34.91 -4.51
N VAL A 570 12.73 -33.70 -4.25
CA VAL A 570 13.04 -32.71 -5.28
C VAL A 570 14.18 -33.20 -6.17
N ASP A 571 15.28 -33.68 -5.57
CA ASP A 571 16.44 -34.20 -6.29
C ASP A 571 16.09 -35.40 -7.18
N LYS A 572 15.20 -36.28 -6.70
CA LYS A 572 14.69 -37.43 -7.46
C LYS A 572 13.61 -37.08 -8.49
N GLY A 573 13.14 -35.82 -8.51
CA GLY A 573 12.10 -35.35 -9.43
C GLY A 573 10.69 -35.84 -9.10
N TYR A 574 10.45 -36.36 -7.89
CA TYR A 574 9.13 -36.79 -7.44
C TYR A 574 8.25 -35.61 -6.98
N LEU A 575 8.88 -34.52 -6.52
CA LEU A 575 8.18 -33.33 -6.04
C LEU A 575 8.81 -32.06 -6.63
N PRO A 576 8.05 -31.10 -7.16
CA PRO A 576 8.62 -29.85 -7.62
C PRO A 576 9.06 -28.98 -6.43
N GLN A 577 10.12 -28.19 -6.59
CA GLN A 577 10.73 -27.41 -5.49
C GLN A 577 9.78 -26.40 -4.82
N TRP A 578 8.89 -25.77 -5.60
CA TRP A 578 7.89 -24.83 -5.06
C TRP A 578 6.95 -25.55 -4.07
N ARG A 579 6.64 -26.83 -4.34
CA ARG A 579 5.76 -27.66 -3.52
C ARG A 579 6.47 -28.15 -2.26
N ALA A 580 7.74 -28.51 -2.35
CA ALA A 580 8.56 -28.79 -1.17
C ALA A 580 8.57 -27.58 -0.21
N SER A 581 8.79 -26.38 -0.75
CA SER A 581 8.76 -25.14 0.05
C SER A 581 7.38 -24.90 0.68
N PHE A 582 6.30 -25.15 -0.06
CA PHE A 582 4.93 -25.08 0.46
C PHE A 582 4.72 -26.03 1.66
N VAL A 583 5.14 -27.29 1.54
CA VAL A 583 5.01 -28.30 2.61
C VAL A 583 5.77 -27.86 3.87
N LYS A 584 7.01 -27.35 3.70
CA LYS A 584 7.81 -26.83 4.83
C LYS A 584 7.12 -25.65 5.52
N GLY A 585 6.59 -24.69 4.76
CA GLY A 585 5.93 -23.53 5.34
C GLY A 585 4.62 -23.90 6.05
N LEU A 586 3.88 -24.89 5.52
CA LEU A 586 2.66 -25.40 6.19
C LEU A 586 2.98 -26.02 7.56
N ALA A 587 4.06 -26.81 7.67
CA ALA A 587 4.47 -27.37 8.96
C ALA A 587 4.76 -26.29 10.01
N CYS A 588 5.38 -25.17 9.61
CA CYS A 588 5.59 -24.01 10.49
C CYS A 588 4.28 -23.33 10.89
N ILE A 589 3.34 -23.16 9.95
CA ILE A 589 2.04 -22.53 10.22
C ILE A 589 1.26 -23.35 11.24
N ILE A 590 1.16 -24.67 11.03
CA ILE A 590 0.47 -25.58 11.96
C ILE A 590 1.05 -25.45 13.37
N GLN A 591 2.38 -25.52 13.50
CA GLN A 591 3.02 -25.40 14.81
C GLN A 591 2.85 -24.00 15.43
N THR A 592 2.86 -22.94 14.62
CA THR A 592 2.62 -21.58 15.10
C THR A 592 1.21 -21.47 15.66
N THR A 593 0.20 -22.00 14.96
CA THR A 593 -1.19 -22.02 15.44
C THR A 593 -1.30 -22.73 16.78
N ALA A 594 -0.66 -23.89 16.93
CA ALA A 594 -0.62 -24.61 18.20
C ALA A 594 0.00 -23.78 19.34
N LEU A 595 1.13 -23.10 19.07
CA LEU A 595 1.78 -22.21 20.04
C LEU A 595 0.93 -20.98 20.42
N LEU A 596 -0.03 -20.58 19.58
CA LEU A 596 -0.93 -19.47 19.88
C LEU A 596 -2.18 -19.91 20.65
N ASN A 597 -2.55 -21.19 20.55
CA ASN A 597 -3.83 -21.73 21.04
C ASN A 597 -3.70 -22.71 22.23
N PHE A 598 -2.49 -23.08 22.66
CA PHE A 598 -2.32 -23.99 23.79
C PHE A 598 -2.80 -23.39 25.13
N PRO A 599 -3.32 -24.23 26.05
CA PRO A 599 -4.01 -23.78 27.25
C PRO A 599 -3.02 -23.48 28.39
N TYR A 600 -2.22 -22.43 28.25
CA TYR A 600 -1.43 -21.89 29.36
C TYR A 600 -2.10 -20.59 29.82
N ASP A 601 -2.59 -20.60 31.07
CA ASP A 601 -3.57 -19.63 31.55
C ASP A 601 -3.07 -18.18 31.37
N ARG A 602 -3.81 -17.39 30.58
CA ARG A 602 -3.47 -16.01 30.23
C ARG A 602 -3.47 -15.05 31.42
N ALA A 603 -3.91 -15.49 32.60
CA ALA A 603 -4.02 -14.67 33.81
C ALA A 603 -2.66 -14.29 34.43
N GLU A 604 -1.57 -14.96 34.05
CA GLU A 604 -0.20 -14.68 34.54
C GLU A 604 0.76 -14.16 33.46
N LEU A 605 0.32 -14.08 32.20
CA LEU A 605 1.09 -13.51 31.11
C LEU A 605 0.82 -12.00 31.03
N PRO A 606 1.81 -11.11 31.14
CA PRO A 606 1.58 -9.71 30.82
C PRO A 606 1.14 -9.62 29.34
N ASP A 607 -0.06 -9.10 29.11
CA ASP A 607 -0.59 -8.92 27.76
C ASP A 607 0.13 -7.75 27.07
N VAL A 608 1.22 -8.06 26.36
CA VAL A 608 2.02 -7.08 25.61
C VAL A 608 1.63 -7.06 24.12
N SER A 609 0.68 -7.90 23.70
CA SER A 609 0.25 -8.02 22.29
C SER A 609 -0.41 -6.74 21.73
N LEU A 610 -0.69 -5.75 22.59
CA LEU A 610 -1.22 -4.43 22.25
C LEU A 610 -0.23 -3.26 22.46
N LYS A 611 1.03 -3.50 22.87
CA LYS A 611 2.04 -2.43 22.89
C LYS A 611 2.75 -2.37 21.54
N ASN A 612 2.37 -1.37 20.76
CA ASN A 612 3.04 -0.97 19.53
C ASN A 612 4.56 -0.94 19.68
N ASP A 613 5.23 -1.42 18.63
CA ASP A 613 6.63 -1.17 18.30
C ASP A 613 6.95 0.33 18.37
N THR A 614 7.44 0.77 19.53
CA THR A 614 8.41 1.83 19.73
C THR A 614 8.99 1.59 21.10
N ASN A 615 10.29 1.26 21.16
CA ASN A 615 11.17 1.09 22.33
C ASN A 615 11.81 -0.31 22.38
N MET A 616 12.69 -0.59 21.41
CA MET A 616 13.98 -1.19 21.77
C MET A 616 14.85 -0.03 22.29
N ASP A 617 14.62 0.39 23.52
CA ASP A 617 15.60 1.12 24.32
C ASP A 617 15.65 0.40 25.67
N GLY A 618 16.84 -0.04 26.05
CA GLY A 618 17.05 -0.91 27.19
C GLY A 618 16.92 -0.17 28.51
N ASP A 619 16.12 -0.74 29.42
CA ASP A 619 16.14 -0.37 30.83
C ASP A 619 17.04 -1.35 31.61
N VAL A 620 18.26 -0.89 31.91
CA VAL A 620 19.21 -1.54 32.82
C VAL A 620 18.75 -1.28 34.26
N ILE A 621 18.45 -2.35 35.00
CA ILE A 621 18.19 -2.31 36.45
C ILE A 621 19.53 -2.55 37.16
N ASP A 622 19.90 -1.73 38.15
CA ASP A 622 21.08 -1.99 38.97
C ASP A 622 20.82 -3.04 40.07
N GLU A 623 21.88 -3.62 40.62
CA GLU A 623 21.83 -4.69 41.64
C GLU A 623 21.16 -4.28 42.98
N LYS A 624 20.61 -3.06 43.09
CA LYS A 624 19.92 -2.55 44.28
C LYS A 624 18.44 -2.23 44.06
N GLY A 625 17.89 -2.51 42.89
CA GLY A 625 16.44 -2.56 42.66
C GLY A 625 15.74 -1.21 42.57
N ASN A 626 16.44 -0.14 42.18
CA ASN A 626 15.79 1.15 41.90
C ASN A 626 15.47 1.30 40.41
N LYS A 627 14.21 1.64 40.09
CA LYS A 627 13.78 2.04 38.73
C LYS A 627 14.24 3.47 38.45
N MET A 628 14.95 3.69 37.34
CA MET A 628 15.00 5.02 36.73
C MET A 628 13.77 5.18 35.84
N THR A 629 12.96 6.20 36.11
CA THR A 629 11.73 6.51 35.37
C THR A 629 12.00 7.54 34.28
N ILE A 630 11.65 7.21 33.05
CA ILE A 630 11.34 8.13 31.95
C ILE A 630 9.96 7.64 31.50
N GLU A 631 8.84 8.29 31.79
CA GLU A 631 8.33 9.50 31.14
C GLU A 631 6.93 9.82 31.72
N GLN A 632 6.54 11.10 31.79
CA GLN A 632 5.13 11.53 31.73
C GLN A 632 5.10 13.03 31.43
N ASP A 633 4.91 13.41 30.15
CA ASP A 633 3.62 13.91 29.65
C ASP A 633 3.74 14.70 28.33
N LYS A 634 2.71 14.49 27.50
CA LYS A 634 2.43 15.13 26.22
C LYS A 634 2.02 16.61 26.37
N TYR A 635 2.47 17.42 25.40
CA TYR A 635 1.89 18.68 24.91
C TYR A 635 1.34 19.69 25.94
N GLN A 636 2.08 20.79 26.16
CA GLN A 636 1.47 22.11 26.32
C GLN A 636 2.44 23.24 25.93
N ASP A 637 1.92 24.10 25.04
CA ASP A 637 2.22 25.51 24.79
C ASP A 637 3.61 25.98 24.30
N TYR A 638 3.55 26.69 23.18
CA TYR A 638 4.51 27.71 22.76
C TYR A 638 4.68 28.76 23.85
N GLN A 639 5.93 29.06 24.22
CA GLN A 639 6.37 30.42 24.48
C GLN A 639 7.83 30.56 24.05
N GLU A 640 8.08 31.57 23.22
CA GLU A 640 9.40 32.10 22.87
C GLU A 640 10.17 32.46 24.15
N ASP A 641 11.48 32.24 24.15
CA ASP A 641 12.44 33.30 24.51
C ASP A 641 13.86 32.90 24.10
N ASP A 642 14.56 33.89 23.55
CA ASP A 642 15.94 33.90 23.12
C ASP A 642 16.90 33.48 24.26
N ASP A 643 17.96 32.74 23.94
CA ASP A 643 19.31 33.24 24.24
C ASP A 643 20.41 32.44 23.53
N TYR A 644 21.27 33.23 22.91
CA TYR A 644 22.48 32.91 22.19
C TYR A 644 23.62 32.87 23.21
N ASP A 645 24.36 31.76 23.33
CA ASP A 645 25.68 31.79 23.99
C ASP A 645 26.76 31.24 23.03
N PRO A 646 27.61 32.12 22.48
CA PRO A 646 28.62 31.78 21.51
C PRO A 646 29.99 31.63 22.20
N ASP A 647 30.17 30.71 23.14
CA ASP A 647 31.51 30.35 23.64
C ASP A 647 31.47 29.00 24.39
N ALA A 648 31.77 27.91 23.70
CA ALA A 648 32.28 26.68 24.33
C ALA A 648 33.12 25.88 23.33
N ASP A 649 34.38 26.29 23.30
CA ASP A 649 35.59 25.73 22.70
C ASP A 649 35.59 24.31 22.09
N VAL A 650 36.16 24.33 20.89
CA VAL A 650 36.94 23.31 20.19
C VAL A 650 37.92 22.59 21.13
N ASP A 651 38.02 21.26 20.99
CA ASP A 651 39.33 20.60 21.00
C ASP A 651 39.31 19.28 20.21
N ASP A 652 40.23 19.24 19.25
CA ASP A 652 40.63 18.08 18.44
C ASP A 652 41.20 16.96 19.32
N ASP A 653 41.02 15.69 18.92
CA ASP A 653 42.20 14.84 18.72
C ASP A 653 41.89 13.53 17.97
N ILE A 654 42.62 13.40 16.87
CA ILE A 654 42.74 12.24 15.99
C ILE A 654 43.74 11.26 16.60
N ILE A 655 43.38 9.98 16.76
CA ILE A 655 44.35 8.88 16.76
C ILE A 655 43.78 7.66 16.03
N VAL A 656 44.42 7.30 14.91
CA VAL A 656 44.34 5.99 14.24
C VAL A 656 45.49 5.11 14.77
N PRO A 657 45.32 3.78 14.87
CA PRO A 657 46.46 2.92 14.54
C PRO A 657 46.14 1.65 13.74
N TYR A 658 46.90 1.53 12.64
CA TYR A 658 47.39 0.39 11.83
C TYR A 658 46.44 -0.58 11.13
#